data_AF-A0A1S1MS63-F1
#
_entry.id   AF-A0A1S1MS63-F1
#
_cell.length_a   1.000
_cell.length_b   1.000
_cell.length_c   1.000
_cell.angle_alpha   90.00
_cell.angle_beta   90.00
_cell.angle_gamma   90.00
#
_symmetry.space_group_name_H-M   'P 1'
#
loop_
_entity.id
_entity.type
_entity.pdbx_description
1 polymer ?
#
loop_
_entity_poly.entity_id
_entity_poly.type
_entity_poly.pdbx_seq_one_letter_code
_entity_poly.pdbx_strand_id
1 'polypeptide(L)'
;MSTRIVSLAVGLTLAASAQAGSQYHRLIWDHNPSSQATIGFTPNGGSNHHVKYGTSTDEQSWTVQNISASHTFDGGLESQFVTLQNLSANTAIYYRVCDSQGCSQPLWFKTAPTDNQPFTAIAGGDTRTGWTTRRQGNQLIAKIRPLFIMHGGDYTNANSVSEMKEYLQDWQLTFSDDVIDGVNYQRIYPFVATHGNHEDDNYKTLCQVFGVDYNQDGECTSSDTYGAFNVGTLLRVYTLNSQYKNSGWSSYATAMNNWLTQDLSNNGDTTTWRSAQYHKPMYPHYSGKSDNTILHTWWADAFYNHAMNLVVESDTHINKLTQALQPTNNGFNATTSGGTVYVGEGSWGAPARSANDPKSWTIDLASIQQFKVLSVSTDNLLVRTAQFDASADTLTREQRAADPLALPANINWWHANEIGEVLTLKQASNKLSVIDNGSGPVEPPDAIALQNGEALTGLNAAKDNETHYVLDVPENTSSLSFTTSGGSGDADLYVKFAQLATQQDYDCRPYENGNAENCTINTIQSGKYYVMLHAYEAYSNLSLVANFNVGTTPGKQQQWPDQSASKGEWLYYTFEVPSGSSSLNVQTSGGSGDADLYIRFAQQPTTSSYECRPYEDGNDELCSITNPQSGVWHLGIKAYRSFSGVLLSAQAE
;
A
#
# COMPACT_ATOMS: atom_id res chain seq x y z
N MET A 1 -76.54 -10.89 -45.48
CA MET A 1 -75.43 -11.85 -45.35
C MET A 1 -74.63 -11.44 -44.13
N SER A 2 -74.65 -12.26 -43.09
CA SER A 2 -74.01 -12.00 -41.80
C SER A 2 -72.72 -12.83 -41.76
N THR A 3 -71.57 -12.17 -41.76
CA THR A 3 -70.27 -12.84 -41.69
C THR A 3 -69.73 -12.68 -40.28
N ARG A 4 -69.76 -13.77 -39.52
CA ARG A 4 -69.22 -13.87 -38.16
C ARG A 4 -67.70 -13.83 -38.22
N ILE A 5 -67.10 -12.88 -37.51
CA ILE A 5 -65.67 -12.90 -37.16
C ILE A 5 -65.53 -13.75 -35.89
N VAL A 6 -64.83 -14.87 -36.00
CA VAL A 6 -64.43 -15.70 -34.86
C VAL A 6 -63.11 -15.15 -34.35
N SER A 7 -63.14 -14.48 -33.20
CA SER A 7 -61.92 -14.09 -32.47
C SER A 7 -61.43 -15.29 -31.66
N LEU A 8 -60.29 -15.85 -32.06
CA LEU A 8 -59.59 -16.90 -31.32
C LEU A 8 -58.80 -16.23 -30.18
N ALA A 9 -59.31 -16.29 -28.96
CA ALA A 9 -58.58 -15.84 -27.77
C ALA A 9 -57.56 -16.91 -27.39
N VAL A 10 -56.28 -16.66 -27.70
CA VAL A 10 -55.16 -17.42 -27.14
C VAL A 10 -54.93 -16.91 -25.73
N GLY A 11 -55.41 -17.65 -24.73
CA GLY A 11 -55.07 -17.41 -23.33
C GLY A 11 -53.61 -17.79 -23.08
N LEU A 12 -52.72 -16.80 -22.99
CA LEU A 12 -51.43 -16.99 -22.33
C LEU A 12 -51.70 -17.17 -20.83
N THR A 13 -51.73 -18.41 -20.37
CA THR A 13 -51.58 -18.71 -18.94
C THR A 13 -50.13 -18.45 -18.56
N LEU A 14 -49.84 -17.24 -18.05
CA LEU A 14 -48.63 -16.96 -17.30
C LEU A 14 -48.70 -17.80 -16.02
N ALA A 15 -48.07 -18.97 -16.02
CA ALA A 15 -47.80 -19.71 -14.80
C ALA A 15 -46.86 -18.87 -13.96
N ALA A 16 -47.39 -18.16 -12.96
CA ALA A 16 -46.58 -17.52 -11.94
C ALA A 16 -45.82 -18.64 -11.20
N SER A 17 -44.52 -18.78 -11.49
CA SER A 17 -43.64 -19.66 -10.73
C SER A 17 -43.65 -19.18 -9.28
N ALA A 18 -44.13 -20.03 -8.37
CA ALA A 18 -44.12 -19.75 -6.95
C ALA A 18 -42.66 -19.57 -6.49
N GLN A 19 -42.36 -18.38 -5.95
CA GLN A 19 -41.05 -18.06 -5.40
C GLN A 19 -41.05 -18.35 -3.90
N ALA A 20 -39.92 -18.86 -3.38
CA ALA A 20 -39.74 -18.98 -1.94
C ALA A 20 -39.87 -17.61 -1.27
N GLY A 21 -40.43 -17.59 -0.07
CA GLY A 21 -40.43 -16.43 0.80
C GLY A 21 -39.05 -16.25 1.42
N SER A 22 -38.05 -15.78 0.66
CA SER A 22 -36.74 -15.38 1.19
C SER A 22 -36.32 -14.02 0.61
N GLN A 23 -35.67 -13.20 1.44
CA GLN A 23 -35.19 -11.87 1.08
C GLN A 23 -33.84 -11.58 1.75
N TYR A 24 -33.21 -10.46 1.39
CA TYR A 24 -31.96 -9.98 2.02
C TYR A 24 -30.83 -11.01 2.00
N HIS A 25 -30.57 -11.59 0.83
CA HIS A 25 -29.53 -12.61 0.68
C HIS A 25 -28.15 -12.00 0.93
N ARG A 26 -27.27 -12.76 1.57
CA ARG A 26 -25.84 -12.44 1.75
C ARG A 26 -25.03 -13.73 1.77
N LEU A 27 -23.75 -13.61 1.48
CA LEU A 27 -22.80 -14.72 1.45
C LEU A 27 -21.58 -14.34 2.29
N ILE A 28 -21.15 -15.20 3.20
CA ILE A 28 -20.07 -14.91 4.15
C ILE A 28 -18.87 -15.82 3.90
N TRP A 29 -17.69 -15.22 4.02
CA TRP A 29 -16.43 -15.91 4.22
C TRP A 29 -15.84 -15.51 5.57
N ASP A 30 -15.65 -16.50 6.43
CA ASP A 30 -15.13 -16.37 7.78
C ASP A 30 -14.04 -17.41 8.11
N HIS A 31 -13.83 -18.45 7.28
CA HIS A 31 -12.83 -19.47 7.59
C HIS A 31 -12.04 -20.04 6.41
N ASN A 32 -12.64 -20.87 5.55
CA ASN A 32 -11.93 -21.46 4.40
C ASN A 32 -12.66 -21.15 3.08
N PRO A 33 -12.42 -19.97 2.48
CA PRO A 33 -13.07 -19.53 1.23
C PRO A 33 -13.01 -20.49 0.04
N SER A 34 -12.02 -21.40 0.03
CA SER A 34 -11.84 -22.36 -1.06
C SER A 34 -12.79 -23.56 -0.97
N SER A 35 -13.30 -23.86 0.23
CA SER A 35 -14.12 -25.05 0.50
C SER A 35 -15.36 -24.80 1.35
N GLN A 36 -15.56 -23.59 1.86
CA GLN A 36 -16.65 -23.22 2.75
C GLN A 36 -17.22 -21.85 2.39
N ALA A 37 -18.54 -21.71 2.51
CA ALA A 37 -19.22 -20.41 2.52
C ALA A 37 -20.55 -20.52 3.28
N THR A 38 -20.94 -19.44 3.95
CA THR A 38 -22.24 -19.39 4.67
C THR A 38 -23.21 -18.50 3.91
N ILE A 39 -24.36 -19.05 3.50
CA ILE A 39 -25.44 -18.33 2.85
C ILE A 39 -26.41 -17.85 3.94
N GLY A 40 -26.58 -16.54 4.06
CA GLY A 40 -27.56 -15.92 4.94
C GLY A 40 -28.74 -15.36 4.15
N PHE A 41 -29.95 -15.47 4.71
CA PHE A 41 -31.16 -14.85 4.18
C PHE A 41 -32.16 -14.58 5.31
N THR A 42 -33.13 -13.72 5.03
CA THR A 42 -34.26 -13.45 5.92
C THR A 42 -35.50 -14.16 5.38
N PRO A 43 -36.14 -15.05 6.17
CA PRO A 43 -37.42 -15.63 5.81
C PRO A 43 -38.50 -14.56 5.58
N ASN A 44 -39.38 -14.80 4.62
CA ASN A 44 -40.47 -13.93 4.21
C ASN A 44 -41.72 -14.76 3.85
N GLY A 45 -42.04 -15.74 4.69
CA GLY A 45 -43.05 -16.75 4.43
C GLY A 45 -42.46 -18.14 4.22
N GLY A 46 -43.33 -19.10 3.92
CA GLY A 46 -42.95 -20.51 3.79
C GLY A 46 -42.51 -21.16 5.10
N SER A 47 -42.21 -22.45 5.02
CA SER A 47 -41.64 -23.27 6.11
C SER A 47 -40.67 -24.28 5.49
N ASN A 48 -39.86 -24.95 6.31
CA ASN A 48 -38.85 -25.91 5.84
C ASN A 48 -37.82 -25.28 4.88
N HIS A 49 -37.33 -24.09 5.22
CA HIS A 49 -36.30 -23.42 4.46
C HIS A 49 -35.03 -24.29 4.34
N HIS A 50 -34.44 -24.33 3.16
CA HIS A 50 -33.20 -25.06 2.86
C HIS A 50 -32.53 -24.45 1.62
N VAL A 51 -31.27 -24.78 1.37
CA VAL A 51 -30.55 -24.40 0.14
C VAL A 51 -30.38 -25.63 -0.75
N LYS A 52 -30.74 -25.50 -2.03
CA LYS A 52 -30.30 -26.43 -3.07
C LYS A 52 -29.09 -25.81 -3.77
N TYR A 53 -28.03 -26.58 -4.01
CA TYR A 53 -26.83 -26.08 -4.69
C TYR A 53 -26.08 -27.13 -5.51
N GLY A 54 -25.32 -26.68 -6.52
CA GLY A 54 -24.47 -27.53 -7.35
C GLY A 54 -23.43 -26.73 -8.14
N THR A 55 -22.57 -27.45 -8.87
CA THR A 55 -21.48 -26.87 -9.68
C THR A 55 -21.84 -26.71 -11.16
N SER A 56 -23.04 -27.16 -11.56
CA SER A 56 -23.64 -26.98 -12.88
C SER A 56 -25.01 -26.30 -12.75
N THR A 57 -25.57 -25.84 -13.87
CA THR A 57 -26.92 -25.28 -13.95
C THR A 57 -28.03 -26.35 -13.90
N ASP A 58 -27.68 -27.64 -13.92
CA ASP A 58 -28.64 -28.74 -13.81
C ASP A 58 -29.11 -28.93 -12.36
N GLU A 59 -30.25 -28.30 -12.03
CA GLU A 59 -30.86 -28.39 -10.69
C GLU A 59 -31.21 -29.82 -10.22
N GLN A 60 -31.26 -30.81 -11.12
CA GLN A 60 -31.56 -32.20 -10.75
C GLN A 60 -30.38 -32.88 -10.04
N SER A 61 -29.15 -32.44 -10.34
CA SER A 61 -27.94 -32.97 -9.72
C SER A 61 -27.55 -32.22 -8.44
N TRP A 62 -28.36 -31.25 -8.01
CA TRP A 62 -28.05 -30.40 -6.87
C TRP A 62 -28.24 -31.11 -5.53
N THR A 63 -27.39 -30.76 -4.58
CA THR A 63 -27.46 -31.21 -3.18
C THR A 63 -28.39 -30.29 -2.39
N VAL A 64 -29.12 -30.88 -1.43
CA VAL A 64 -29.93 -30.13 -0.46
C VAL A 64 -29.14 -29.97 0.84
N GLN A 65 -29.06 -28.75 1.34
CA GLN A 65 -28.46 -28.41 2.63
C GLN A 65 -29.51 -27.70 3.51
N ASN A 66 -29.70 -28.23 4.72
CA ASN A 66 -30.62 -27.66 5.71
C ASN A 66 -30.02 -26.46 6.43
N ILE A 67 -30.87 -25.69 7.13
CA ILE A 67 -30.47 -24.58 7.98
C ILE A 67 -29.45 -25.04 9.02
N SER A 68 -28.30 -24.36 9.04
CA SER A 68 -27.20 -24.55 9.99
C SER A 68 -27.43 -23.75 11.28
N ALA A 69 -27.92 -22.51 11.15
CA ALA A 69 -28.17 -21.63 12.29
C ALA A 69 -29.34 -20.67 12.00
N SER A 70 -29.94 -20.14 13.07
CA SER A 70 -30.97 -19.11 12.98
C SER A 70 -30.84 -18.13 14.13
N HIS A 71 -30.92 -16.84 13.82
CA HIS A 71 -30.76 -15.77 14.79
C HIS A 71 -31.80 -14.68 14.57
N THR A 72 -32.18 -14.03 15.67
CA THR A 72 -33.05 -12.86 15.65
C THR A 72 -32.26 -11.67 16.14
N PHE A 73 -31.96 -10.76 15.21
CA PHE A 73 -31.30 -9.49 15.51
C PHE A 73 -32.32 -8.48 16.04
N ASP A 74 -31.98 -7.86 17.18
CA ASP A 74 -32.75 -6.80 17.85
C ASP A 74 -34.27 -7.10 17.93
N GLY A 75 -34.59 -8.38 18.18
CA GLY A 75 -35.96 -8.88 18.33
C GLY A 75 -36.87 -8.84 17.10
N GLY A 76 -36.41 -8.33 15.94
CA GLY A 76 -37.29 -8.04 14.81
C GLY A 76 -36.75 -8.32 13.41
N LEU A 77 -35.48 -8.73 13.29
CA LEU A 77 -34.91 -9.23 12.03
C LEU A 77 -34.50 -10.70 12.20
N GLU A 78 -35.32 -11.60 11.69
CA GLU A 78 -34.98 -13.02 11.62
C GLU A 78 -34.02 -13.29 10.47
N SER A 79 -33.01 -14.10 10.74
CA SER A 79 -31.99 -14.51 9.81
C SER A 79 -31.73 -16.00 9.93
N GLN A 80 -31.70 -16.68 8.80
CA GLN A 80 -31.35 -18.09 8.71
C GLN A 80 -30.08 -18.25 7.87
N PHE A 81 -29.27 -19.22 8.26
CA PHE A 81 -27.95 -19.45 7.71
C PHE A 81 -27.78 -20.90 7.29
N VAL A 82 -27.15 -21.10 6.14
CA VAL A 82 -26.77 -22.42 5.62
C VAL A 82 -25.29 -22.39 5.29
N THR A 83 -24.50 -23.15 6.06
CA THR A 83 -23.07 -23.31 5.83
C THR A 83 -22.82 -24.47 4.88
N LEU A 84 -22.25 -24.16 3.73
CA LEU A 84 -21.78 -25.14 2.76
C LEU A 84 -20.33 -25.49 3.06
N GLN A 85 -19.98 -26.77 3.04
CA GLN A 85 -18.63 -27.28 3.29
C GLN A 85 -18.21 -28.25 2.17
N ASN A 86 -16.92 -28.58 2.12
CA ASN A 86 -16.34 -29.48 1.12
C ASN A 86 -16.61 -29.02 -0.34
N LEU A 87 -16.75 -27.72 -0.54
CA LEU A 87 -16.87 -27.14 -1.87
C LEU A 87 -15.56 -27.32 -2.64
N SER A 88 -15.66 -27.43 -3.97
CA SER A 88 -14.48 -27.41 -4.83
C SER A 88 -13.94 -25.98 -4.94
N ALA A 89 -12.62 -25.83 -4.85
CA ALA A 89 -11.95 -24.55 -4.99
C ALA A 89 -12.12 -23.96 -6.40
N ASN A 90 -12.01 -22.63 -6.51
CA ASN A 90 -12.07 -21.89 -7.78
C ASN A 90 -13.29 -22.20 -8.66
N THR A 91 -14.41 -22.59 -8.05
CA THR A 91 -15.57 -23.18 -8.74
C THR A 91 -16.80 -22.29 -8.60
N ALA A 92 -17.59 -22.17 -9.67
CA ALA A 92 -18.90 -21.54 -9.61
C ALA A 92 -19.88 -22.47 -8.87
N ILE A 93 -20.53 -21.96 -7.83
CA ILE A 93 -21.55 -22.64 -7.06
C ILE A 93 -22.89 -21.96 -7.34
N TYR A 94 -23.78 -22.68 -8.01
CA TYR A 94 -25.14 -22.26 -8.29
C TYR A 94 -26.05 -22.72 -7.16
N TYR A 95 -26.96 -21.86 -6.71
CA TYR A 95 -27.84 -22.22 -5.60
C TYR A 95 -29.19 -21.50 -5.67
N ARG A 96 -30.14 -22.03 -4.90
CA ARG A 96 -31.44 -21.43 -4.60
C ARG A 96 -31.78 -21.68 -3.14
N VAL A 97 -32.33 -20.67 -2.47
CA VAL A 97 -33.03 -20.86 -1.20
C VAL A 97 -34.46 -21.32 -1.52
N CYS A 98 -34.88 -22.42 -0.94
CA CYS A 98 -36.18 -23.04 -1.16
C CYS A 98 -36.92 -23.22 0.17
N ASP A 99 -38.23 -23.31 0.10
CA ASP A 99 -39.14 -23.54 1.22
C ASP A 99 -40.36 -24.37 0.76
N SER A 100 -41.38 -24.46 1.60
CA SER A 100 -42.63 -25.18 1.30
C SER A 100 -43.48 -24.54 0.19
N GLN A 101 -43.15 -23.34 -0.27
CA GLN A 101 -43.88 -22.61 -1.32
C GLN A 101 -43.14 -22.63 -2.66
N GLY A 102 -41.81 -22.74 -2.68
CA GLY A 102 -41.04 -22.84 -3.90
C GLY A 102 -39.56 -22.59 -3.69
N CYS A 103 -38.90 -21.99 -4.69
CA CYS A 103 -37.50 -21.61 -4.63
C CYS A 103 -37.33 -20.15 -5.09
N SER A 104 -36.42 -19.42 -4.46
CA SER A 104 -36.00 -18.05 -4.82
C SER A 104 -35.46 -17.96 -6.26
N GLN A 105 -35.19 -16.76 -6.75
CA GLN A 105 -34.44 -16.60 -8.00
C GLN A 105 -33.09 -17.33 -7.95
N PRO A 106 -32.59 -17.86 -9.09
CA PRO A 106 -31.29 -18.51 -9.13
C PRO A 106 -30.16 -17.53 -8.77
N LEU A 107 -29.29 -17.95 -7.84
CA LEU A 107 -28.10 -17.20 -7.44
C LEU A 107 -26.85 -18.02 -7.70
N TRP A 108 -25.69 -17.37 -7.77
CA TRP A 108 -24.42 -18.08 -7.80
C TRP A 108 -23.28 -17.26 -7.18
N PHE A 109 -22.24 -17.95 -6.73
CA PHE A 109 -20.99 -17.35 -6.29
C PHE A 109 -19.79 -18.18 -6.74
N LYS A 110 -18.57 -17.68 -6.52
CA LYS A 110 -17.33 -18.40 -6.86
C LYS A 110 -16.50 -18.63 -5.59
N THR A 111 -16.08 -19.87 -5.33
CA THR A 111 -15.14 -20.19 -4.24
C THR A 111 -13.75 -19.63 -4.55
N ALA A 112 -12.97 -19.36 -3.51
CA ALA A 112 -11.59 -18.89 -3.68
C ALA A 112 -10.70 -19.97 -4.34
N PRO A 113 -9.65 -19.57 -5.06
CA PRO A 113 -8.61 -20.50 -5.51
C PRO A 113 -7.79 -21.04 -4.32
N THR A 114 -7.02 -22.10 -4.57
CA THR A 114 -6.01 -22.64 -3.65
C THR A 114 -4.57 -22.35 -4.10
N ASP A 115 -4.40 -21.78 -5.29
CA ASP A 115 -3.12 -21.44 -5.90
C ASP A 115 -2.87 -19.93 -5.88
N ASN A 116 -1.91 -19.45 -6.68
CA ASN A 116 -1.55 -18.04 -6.79
C ASN A 116 -2.34 -17.29 -7.87
N GLN A 117 -3.53 -17.76 -8.27
CA GLN A 117 -4.35 -17.08 -9.28
C GLN A 117 -4.68 -15.64 -8.82
N PRO A 118 -4.38 -14.61 -9.65
CA PRO A 118 -4.71 -13.23 -9.33
C PRO A 118 -6.22 -13.02 -9.16
N PHE A 119 -6.61 -12.00 -8.40
CA PHE A 119 -8.01 -11.63 -8.22
C PHE A 119 -8.20 -10.14 -7.86
N THR A 120 -9.39 -9.62 -8.14
CA THR A 120 -9.85 -8.32 -7.64
C THR A 120 -10.67 -8.47 -6.36
N ALA A 121 -10.44 -7.65 -5.36
CA ALA A 121 -11.25 -7.54 -4.13
C ALA A 121 -11.64 -6.08 -3.87
N ILE A 122 -12.64 -5.86 -3.02
CA ILE A 122 -13.07 -4.52 -2.59
C ILE A 122 -12.93 -4.40 -1.08
N ALA A 123 -12.48 -3.24 -0.59
CA ALA A 123 -12.39 -2.95 0.83
C ALA A 123 -12.83 -1.50 1.16
N GLY A 124 -13.71 -1.32 2.13
CA GLY A 124 -14.21 0.00 2.55
C GLY A 124 -15.12 -0.12 3.77
N GLY A 125 -15.75 0.96 4.24
CA GLY A 125 -16.62 0.91 5.42
C GLY A 125 -17.46 2.17 5.59
N ASP A 126 -18.23 2.23 6.68
CA ASP A 126 -19.06 3.37 7.05
C ASP A 126 -20.17 3.66 6.01
N THR A 127 -21.08 2.72 5.78
CA THR A 127 -22.20 2.87 4.84
C THR A 127 -23.38 3.65 5.44
N ARG A 128 -23.56 3.59 6.76
CA ARG A 128 -24.37 4.48 7.62
C ARG A 128 -25.51 5.29 6.95
N THR A 129 -25.38 6.62 6.88
CA THR A 129 -26.53 7.54 6.67
C THR A 129 -26.64 8.15 5.28
N GLY A 130 -25.60 8.11 4.43
CA GLY A 130 -25.72 8.58 3.05
C GLY A 130 -26.22 7.47 2.14
N TRP A 131 -27.53 7.24 2.17
CA TRP A 131 -28.16 6.14 1.44
C TRP A 131 -27.95 6.24 -0.07
N THR A 132 -27.93 7.44 -0.63
CA THR A 132 -27.66 7.64 -2.07
C THR A 132 -26.25 7.17 -2.44
N THR A 133 -25.23 7.58 -1.70
CA THR A 133 -23.82 7.27 -1.98
C THR A 133 -23.52 5.80 -1.68
N ARG A 134 -24.09 5.25 -0.60
CA ARG A 134 -24.13 3.80 -0.32
C ARG A 134 -24.64 3.00 -1.53
N ARG A 135 -25.82 3.36 -2.05
CA ARG A 135 -26.42 2.66 -3.20
C ARG A 135 -25.56 2.78 -4.47
N GLN A 136 -24.98 3.95 -4.74
CA GLN A 136 -24.07 4.14 -5.87
C GLN A 136 -22.81 3.26 -5.73
N GLY A 137 -22.20 3.23 -4.54
CA GLY A 137 -21.08 2.32 -4.27
C GLY A 137 -21.46 0.86 -4.45
N ASN A 138 -22.62 0.41 -3.94
CA ASN A 138 -23.10 -0.96 -4.11
C ASN A 138 -23.31 -1.31 -5.60
N GLN A 139 -23.91 -0.41 -6.38
CA GLN A 139 -24.07 -0.58 -7.83
C GLN A 139 -22.72 -0.64 -8.56
N LEU A 140 -21.71 0.12 -8.10
CA LEU A 140 -20.36 0.04 -8.65
C LEU A 140 -19.71 -1.33 -8.37
N ILE A 141 -19.97 -1.94 -7.21
CA ILE A 141 -19.52 -3.32 -6.93
C ILE A 141 -20.09 -4.31 -7.95
N ALA A 142 -21.39 -4.22 -8.23
CA ALA A 142 -22.04 -5.07 -9.23
C ALA A 142 -21.40 -4.93 -10.62
N LYS A 143 -20.90 -3.74 -10.95
CA LYS A 143 -20.17 -3.48 -12.20
C LYS A 143 -18.75 -4.02 -12.18
N ILE A 144 -18.02 -3.91 -11.06
CA ILE A 144 -16.63 -4.37 -10.90
C ILE A 144 -16.53 -5.90 -10.86
N ARG A 145 -17.49 -6.58 -10.22
CA ARG A 145 -17.53 -8.03 -10.09
C ARG A 145 -16.31 -8.64 -9.35
N PRO A 146 -16.02 -8.21 -8.10
CA PRO A 146 -14.86 -8.70 -7.34
C PRO A 146 -14.97 -10.18 -6.99
N LEU A 147 -13.92 -10.75 -6.40
CA LEU A 147 -13.97 -12.08 -5.80
C LEU A 147 -14.69 -12.05 -4.45
N PHE A 148 -14.41 -11.04 -3.62
CA PHE A 148 -15.05 -10.81 -2.32
C PHE A 148 -14.99 -9.34 -1.91
N ILE A 149 -15.74 -8.99 -0.86
CA ILE A 149 -15.87 -7.63 -0.33
C ILE A 149 -15.53 -7.63 1.17
N MET A 150 -14.65 -6.74 1.56
CA MET A 150 -14.27 -6.42 2.93
C MET A 150 -15.03 -5.15 3.37
N HIS A 151 -15.83 -5.24 4.44
CA HIS A 151 -16.53 -4.09 4.99
C HIS A 151 -16.12 -3.80 6.44
N GLY A 152 -15.48 -2.65 6.64
CA GLY A 152 -14.84 -2.19 7.87
C GLY A 152 -15.78 -1.72 8.99
N GLY A 153 -17.02 -2.22 9.06
CA GLY A 153 -18.01 -1.87 10.08
C GLY A 153 -18.78 -0.57 9.82
N ASP A 154 -19.65 -0.20 10.78
CA ASP A 154 -20.59 0.93 10.71
C ASP A 154 -21.58 0.82 9.53
N TYR A 155 -22.40 -0.23 9.57
CA TYR A 155 -23.39 -0.54 8.52
C TYR A 155 -24.58 0.41 8.56
N THR A 156 -24.98 0.78 9.78
CA THR A 156 -26.17 1.57 10.09
C THR A 156 -25.85 2.61 11.16
N ASN A 157 -26.76 3.53 11.44
CA ASN A 157 -26.49 4.63 12.36
C ASN A 157 -26.83 4.29 13.82
N ALA A 158 -27.86 3.50 14.06
CA ALA A 158 -28.32 3.14 15.39
C ALA A 158 -28.31 1.63 15.62
N ASN A 159 -27.86 0.83 14.64
CA ASN A 159 -27.88 -0.63 14.71
C ASN A 159 -29.27 -1.20 15.05
N SER A 160 -30.31 -0.51 14.57
CA SER A 160 -31.70 -0.92 14.80
C SER A 160 -32.18 -1.88 13.72
N VAL A 161 -33.18 -2.70 14.04
CA VAL A 161 -33.86 -3.57 13.06
C VAL A 161 -34.27 -2.83 11.79
N SER A 162 -34.85 -1.64 11.90
CA SER A 162 -35.35 -0.89 10.75
C SER A 162 -34.24 -0.47 9.82
N GLU A 163 -33.16 0.11 10.36
CA GLU A 163 -32.02 0.55 9.56
C GLU A 163 -31.27 -0.64 8.96
N MET A 164 -31.18 -1.76 9.69
CA MET A 164 -30.51 -2.96 9.19
C MET A 164 -31.29 -3.60 8.03
N LYS A 165 -32.63 -3.59 8.07
CA LYS A 165 -33.45 -4.03 6.93
C LYS A 165 -33.22 -3.15 5.70
N GLU A 166 -33.17 -1.83 5.87
CA GLU A 166 -32.86 -0.90 4.77
C GLU A 166 -31.45 -1.10 4.22
N TYR A 167 -30.46 -1.29 5.10
CA TYR A 167 -29.09 -1.62 4.70
C TYR A 167 -29.04 -2.91 3.88
N LEU A 168 -29.68 -3.99 4.35
CA LEU A 168 -29.70 -5.27 3.65
C LEU A 168 -30.45 -5.20 2.32
N GLN A 169 -31.48 -4.36 2.23
CA GLN A 169 -32.17 -4.07 0.97
C GLN A 169 -31.23 -3.38 -0.03
N ASP A 170 -30.54 -2.33 0.41
CA ASP A 170 -29.55 -1.62 -0.41
C ASP A 170 -28.36 -2.53 -0.77
N TRP A 171 -28.00 -3.47 0.11
CA TRP A 171 -26.91 -4.42 -0.12
C TRP A 171 -27.16 -5.34 -1.31
N GLN A 172 -28.43 -5.64 -1.64
CA GLN A 172 -28.76 -6.45 -2.81
C GLN A 172 -28.32 -5.77 -4.13
N LEU A 173 -28.11 -4.44 -4.13
CA LEU A 173 -27.57 -3.72 -5.30
C LEU A 173 -26.12 -4.07 -5.62
N THR A 174 -25.43 -4.81 -4.75
CA THR A 174 -24.08 -5.33 -5.03
C THR A 174 -24.09 -6.49 -6.02
N PHE A 175 -25.25 -7.09 -6.30
CA PHE A 175 -25.34 -8.29 -7.13
C PHE A 175 -25.23 -7.95 -8.61
N SER A 176 -24.60 -8.83 -9.37
CA SER A 176 -24.51 -8.69 -10.83
C SER A 176 -25.47 -9.65 -11.52
N ASP A 177 -26.17 -9.17 -12.54
CA ASP A 177 -27.04 -10.04 -13.34
C ASP A 177 -26.25 -10.78 -14.42
N ASP A 178 -26.53 -12.07 -14.59
CA ASP A 178 -25.92 -12.94 -15.59
C ASP A 178 -26.99 -13.79 -16.29
N VAL A 179 -26.76 -14.10 -17.57
CA VAL A 179 -27.54 -15.12 -18.29
C VAL A 179 -26.65 -16.35 -18.49
N ILE A 180 -27.01 -17.47 -17.89
CA ILE A 180 -26.23 -18.70 -17.88
C ILE A 180 -27.13 -19.83 -18.38
N ASP A 181 -26.76 -20.45 -19.50
CA ASP A 181 -27.56 -21.48 -20.17
C ASP A 181 -29.02 -21.08 -20.41
N GLY A 182 -29.25 -19.79 -20.71
CA GLY A 182 -30.58 -19.23 -20.96
C GLY A 182 -31.39 -18.89 -19.71
N VAL A 183 -30.82 -19.04 -18.51
CA VAL A 183 -31.46 -18.71 -17.23
C VAL A 183 -30.84 -17.45 -16.64
N ASN A 184 -31.68 -16.56 -16.09
CA ASN A 184 -31.23 -15.37 -15.38
C ASN A 184 -30.75 -15.77 -13.98
N TYR A 185 -29.49 -15.46 -13.68
CA TYR A 185 -28.86 -15.64 -12.39
C TYR A 185 -28.43 -14.30 -11.82
N GLN A 186 -28.39 -14.21 -10.49
CA GLN A 186 -27.70 -13.13 -9.79
C GLN A 186 -26.40 -13.65 -9.17
N ARG A 187 -25.28 -13.01 -9.50
CA ARG A 187 -24.01 -13.25 -8.82
C ARG A 187 -24.00 -12.52 -7.49
N ILE A 188 -23.83 -13.27 -6.41
CA ILE A 188 -23.60 -12.75 -5.07
C ILE A 188 -22.12 -12.83 -4.70
N TYR A 189 -21.65 -11.87 -3.92
CA TYR A 189 -20.24 -11.76 -3.52
C TYR A 189 -20.07 -12.10 -2.03
N PRO A 190 -19.07 -12.92 -1.68
CA PRO A 190 -18.69 -13.15 -0.29
C PRO A 190 -18.34 -11.83 0.41
N PHE A 191 -18.81 -11.72 1.65
CA PHE A 191 -18.71 -10.56 2.50
C PHE A 191 -17.90 -10.90 3.77
N VAL A 192 -16.91 -10.05 4.07
CA VAL A 192 -16.02 -10.16 5.23
C VAL A 192 -16.34 -9.01 6.17
N ALA A 193 -17.07 -9.32 7.23
CA ALA A 193 -17.62 -8.32 8.13
C ALA A 193 -16.60 -7.90 9.21
N THR A 194 -16.63 -6.63 9.57
CA THR A 194 -15.92 -6.03 10.72
C THR A 194 -16.90 -5.32 11.64
N HIS A 195 -16.57 -5.22 12.93
CA HIS A 195 -17.37 -4.54 13.94
C HIS A 195 -16.97 -3.06 14.08
N GLY A 196 -17.91 -2.14 13.90
CA GLY A 196 -17.74 -0.69 14.08
C GLY A 196 -18.31 -0.18 15.41
N ASN A 197 -18.11 1.10 15.72
CA ASN A 197 -18.63 1.64 16.99
C ASN A 197 -20.14 1.85 16.96
N HIS A 198 -20.76 1.94 15.78
CA HIS A 198 -22.21 1.99 15.70
C HIS A 198 -22.86 0.64 16.03
N GLU A 199 -22.09 -0.45 16.11
CA GLU A 199 -22.56 -1.78 16.54
C GLU A 199 -22.28 -2.09 18.03
N ASP A 200 -21.70 -1.15 18.79
CA ASP A 200 -21.23 -1.36 20.18
C ASP A 200 -22.32 -1.75 21.18
N ASP A 201 -23.58 -1.47 20.89
CA ASP A 201 -24.72 -1.89 21.70
C ASP A 201 -24.98 -3.40 21.62
N ASN A 202 -24.51 -4.04 20.55
CA ASN A 202 -24.66 -5.46 20.30
C ASN A 202 -23.43 -6.06 19.59
N TYR A 203 -22.48 -6.58 20.35
CA TYR A 203 -21.28 -7.26 19.83
C TYR A 203 -21.57 -8.56 19.08
N LYS A 204 -22.82 -9.05 19.09
CA LYS A 204 -23.27 -10.21 18.32
C LYS A 204 -23.86 -9.82 16.96
N THR A 205 -23.88 -8.53 16.61
CA THR A 205 -24.45 -8.04 15.34
C THR A 205 -23.93 -8.84 14.14
N LEU A 206 -22.63 -9.16 14.10
CA LEU A 206 -22.05 -9.85 12.95
C LEU A 206 -22.59 -11.27 12.78
N CYS A 207 -22.60 -12.08 13.84
CA CYS A 207 -23.15 -13.44 13.76
C CYS A 207 -24.68 -13.43 13.60
N GLN A 208 -25.40 -12.52 14.27
CA GLN A 208 -26.87 -12.46 14.18
C GLN A 208 -27.38 -11.99 12.81
N VAL A 209 -26.73 -11.00 12.22
CA VAL A 209 -27.13 -10.42 10.94
C VAL A 209 -26.44 -11.14 9.80
N PHE A 210 -25.14 -11.35 9.85
CA PHE A 210 -24.40 -11.87 8.69
C PHE A 210 -24.21 -13.38 8.73
N GLY A 211 -24.17 -13.99 9.92
CA GLY A 211 -23.91 -15.43 10.09
C GLY A 211 -22.42 -15.76 10.11
N VAL A 212 -21.62 -14.80 10.57
CA VAL A 212 -20.17 -14.95 10.80
C VAL A 212 -19.92 -15.85 12.00
N ASP A 213 -18.99 -16.79 11.85
CA ASP A 213 -18.46 -17.67 12.90
C ASP A 213 -16.95 -17.86 12.69
N TYR A 214 -16.15 -16.84 13.08
CA TYR A 214 -14.70 -16.86 12.82
C TYR A 214 -13.96 -17.90 13.66
N ASN A 215 -14.44 -18.20 14.86
CA ASN A 215 -13.81 -19.16 15.77
C ASN A 215 -14.33 -20.60 15.56
N GLN A 216 -15.36 -20.79 14.72
CA GLN A 216 -15.90 -22.07 14.26
C GLN A 216 -16.41 -22.94 15.42
N ASP A 217 -16.99 -22.30 16.44
CA ASP A 217 -17.60 -23.00 17.57
C ASP A 217 -19.11 -23.22 17.42
N GLY A 218 -19.73 -22.62 16.38
CA GLY A 218 -21.16 -22.71 16.10
C GLY A 218 -22.03 -21.83 17.00
N GLU A 219 -21.43 -21.01 17.87
CA GLU A 219 -22.13 -20.18 18.83
C GLU A 219 -22.02 -18.70 18.47
N CYS A 220 -23.16 -18.03 18.32
CA CYS A 220 -23.19 -16.60 18.04
C CYS A 220 -22.84 -15.77 19.29
N THR A 221 -21.58 -15.34 19.36
CA THR A 221 -20.99 -14.64 20.51
C THR A 221 -20.20 -13.41 20.08
N SER A 222 -19.71 -12.65 21.07
CA SER A 222 -18.84 -11.51 20.80
C SER A 222 -17.50 -11.93 20.18
N SER A 223 -17.10 -13.20 20.31
CA SER A 223 -15.84 -13.72 19.76
C SER A 223 -15.82 -13.75 18.22
N ASP A 224 -16.99 -13.69 17.57
CA ASP A 224 -17.15 -13.71 16.11
C ASP A 224 -16.83 -12.37 15.44
N THR A 225 -16.06 -11.51 16.10
CA THR A 225 -15.75 -10.16 15.62
C THR A 225 -14.31 -10.01 15.11
N TYR A 226 -13.51 -11.07 15.18
CA TYR A 226 -12.16 -11.10 14.63
C TYR A 226 -11.82 -12.50 14.10
N GLY A 227 -10.96 -12.55 13.08
CA GLY A 227 -10.56 -13.81 12.46
C GLY A 227 -9.69 -13.59 11.24
N ALA A 228 -9.19 -14.70 10.68
CA ALA A 228 -8.32 -14.66 9.51
C ALA A 228 -8.46 -15.91 8.64
N PHE A 229 -8.25 -15.73 7.35
CA PHE A 229 -8.28 -16.82 6.36
C PHE A 229 -7.38 -16.51 5.16
N ASN A 230 -7.08 -17.54 4.37
CA ASN A 230 -6.33 -17.40 3.12
C ASN A 230 -7.27 -17.34 1.91
N VAL A 231 -6.88 -16.54 0.92
CA VAL A 231 -7.44 -16.53 -0.43
C VAL A 231 -6.31 -16.99 -1.37
N GLY A 232 -6.34 -18.27 -1.72
CA GLY A 232 -5.23 -18.92 -2.41
C GLY A 232 -3.93 -18.86 -1.60
N THR A 233 -2.81 -18.83 -2.32
CA THR A 233 -1.49 -18.56 -1.74
C THR A 233 -1.12 -17.08 -1.81
N LEU A 234 -1.99 -16.23 -2.37
CA LEU A 234 -1.70 -14.81 -2.55
C LEU A 234 -1.96 -13.97 -1.33
N LEU A 235 -3.08 -14.12 -0.63
CA LEU A 235 -3.50 -13.17 0.39
C LEU A 235 -4.01 -13.86 1.64
N ARG A 236 -3.46 -13.48 2.80
CA ARG A 236 -4.07 -13.71 4.09
C ARG A 236 -4.85 -12.47 4.52
N VAL A 237 -6.14 -12.64 4.77
CA VAL A 237 -7.06 -11.57 5.18
C VAL A 237 -7.26 -11.65 6.69
N TYR A 238 -7.18 -10.51 7.37
CA TYR A 238 -7.45 -10.34 8.79
C TYR A 238 -8.61 -9.35 8.99
N THR A 239 -9.53 -9.66 9.91
CA THR A 239 -10.50 -8.70 10.45
C THR A 239 -10.30 -8.62 11.96
N LEU A 240 -10.25 -7.41 12.52
CA LEU A 240 -10.02 -7.19 13.95
C LEU A 240 -11.08 -6.26 14.55
N ASN A 241 -11.37 -6.44 15.83
CA ASN A 241 -12.33 -5.62 16.55
C ASN A 241 -11.65 -4.49 17.34
N SER A 242 -11.57 -3.31 16.71
CA SER A 242 -11.02 -2.10 17.35
C SER A 242 -11.82 -1.56 18.53
N GLN A 243 -13.08 -1.98 18.73
CA GLN A 243 -13.91 -1.47 19.83
C GLN A 243 -13.59 -2.12 21.18
N TYR A 244 -12.90 -3.27 21.19
CA TYR A 244 -12.44 -3.88 22.43
C TYR A 244 -11.47 -3.01 23.25
N LYS A 245 -10.96 -1.91 22.67
CA LYS A 245 -10.20 -0.89 23.43
C LYS A 245 -11.05 -0.19 24.49
N ASN A 246 -12.38 -0.23 24.36
CA ASN A 246 -13.29 0.42 25.28
C ASN A 246 -13.39 -0.37 26.60
N SER A 247 -13.72 0.31 27.69
CA SER A 247 -13.84 -0.31 29.02
C SER A 247 -14.85 -1.46 29.01
N GLY A 248 -14.52 -2.56 29.71
CA GLY A 248 -15.37 -3.76 29.82
C GLY A 248 -15.00 -4.91 28.88
N TRP A 249 -14.10 -4.69 27.91
CA TRP A 249 -13.72 -5.68 26.90
C TRP A 249 -12.28 -6.15 26.98
N SER A 250 -11.56 -5.89 28.08
CA SER A 250 -10.13 -6.17 28.20
C SER A 250 -9.77 -7.65 28.06
N SER A 251 -10.62 -8.58 28.51
CA SER A 251 -10.42 -10.02 28.31
C SER A 251 -10.51 -10.41 26.83
N TYR A 252 -11.48 -9.85 26.11
CA TYR A 252 -11.65 -10.07 24.67
C TYR A 252 -10.53 -9.42 23.86
N ALA A 253 -10.11 -8.21 24.22
CA ALA A 253 -8.92 -7.56 23.66
C ALA A 253 -7.68 -8.43 23.83
N THR A 254 -7.45 -8.95 25.04
CA THR A 254 -6.31 -9.83 25.34
C THR A 254 -6.37 -11.11 24.52
N ALA A 255 -7.55 -11.74 24.43
CA ALA A 255 -7.73 -12.96 23.63
C ALA A 255 -7.44 -12.71 22.15
N MET A 256 -8.01 -11.65 21.56
CA MET A 256 -7.78 -11.27 20.18
C MET A 256 -6.32 -10.93 19.90
N ASN A 257 -5.65 -10.16 20.76
CA ASN A 257 -4.25 -9.76 20.53
C ASN A 257 -3.30 -10.96 20.65
N ASN A 258 -3.56 -11.86 21.60
CA ASN A 258 -2.82 -13.12 21.73
C ASN A 258 -3.03 -14.00 20.51
N TRP A 259 -4.28 -14.15 20.06
CA TRP A 259 -4.64 -14.88 18.85
C TRP A 259 -3.95 -14.29 17.62
N LEU A 260 -4.00 -12.98 17.43
CA LEU A 260 -3.40 -12.30 16.28
C LEU A 260 -1.89 -12.56 16.20
N THR A 261 -1.19 -12.42 17.32
CA THR A 261 0.26 -12.67 17.39
C THR A 261 0.59 -14.13 17.07
N GLN A 262 -0.19 -15.06 17.61
CA GLN A 262 -0.03 -16.49 17.34
C GLN A 262 -0.32 -16.82 15.87
N ASP A 263 -1.37 -16.25 15.30
CA ASP A 263 -1.78 -16.48 13.92
C ASP A 263 -0.79 -15.91 12.92
N LEU A 264 -0.32 -14.67 13.13
CA LEU A 264 0.71 -14.05 12.31
C LEU A 264 2.00 -14.90 12.31
N SER A 265 2.38 -15.44 13.46
CA SER A 265 3.55 -16.32 13.60
C SER A 265 3.37 -17.66 12.87
N ASN A 266 2.20 -18.28 13.00
CA ASN A 266 1.95 -19.63 12.48
C ASN A 266 1.58 -19.64 10.99
N ASN A 267 0.81 -18.64 10.56
CA ASN A 267 0.10 -18.64 9.29
C ASN A 267 0.44 -17.46 8.39
N GLY A 268 1.03 -16.38 8.91
CA GLY A 268 1.39 -15.20 8.12
C GLY A 268 2.19 -15.60 6.88
N ASP A 269 3.22 -16.43 7.08
CA ASP A 269 4.15 -16.91 6.04
C ASP A 269 3.59 -17.93 5.03
N THR A 270 2.31 -18.32 5.16
CA THR A 270 1.66 -19.23 4.21
C THR A 270 1.20 -18.54 2.92
N THR A 271 1.28 -17.20 2.85
CA THR A 271 0.82 -16.41 1.69
C THR A 271 1.84 -15.34 1.29
N THR A 272 1.71 -14.85 0.06
CA THR A 272 2.49 -13.72 -0.46
C THR A 272 2.19 -12.46 0.35
N TRP A 273 0.93 -12.02 0.39
CA TRP A 273 0.47 -10.77 0.99
C TRP A 273 -0.32 -11.02 2.28
N ARG A 274 -0.22 -10.11 3.24
CA ARG A 274 -1.19 -10.04 4.36
C ARG A 274 -1.91 -8.69 4.33
N SER A 275 -3.22 -8.70 4.53
CA SER A 275 -3.99 -7.47 4.67
C SER A 275 -4.96 -7.55 5.84
N ALA A 276 -5.09 -6.44 6.58
CA ALA A 276 -6.02 -6.33 7.68
C ALA A 276 -7.07 -5.25 7.42
N GLN A 277 -8.26 -5.46 7.96
CA GLN A 277 -9.24 -4.40 8.19
C GLN A 277 -9.61 -4.34 9.67
N TYR A 278 -9.85 -3.12 10.13
CA TYR A 278 -10.47 -2.84 11.42
C TYR A 278 -11.10 -1.46 11.35
N HIS A 279 -12.03 -1.20 12.26
CA HIS A 279 -12.86 -0.02 12.15
C HIS A 279 -12.12 1.29 12.48
N LYS A 280 -11.64 1.47 13.72
CA LYS A 280 -11.02 2.74 14.15
C LYS A 280 -9.55 2.85 13.75
N PRO A 281 -9.14 3.91 13.02
CA PRO A 281 -7.76 4.14 12.67
C PRO A 281 -6.88 4.35 13.90
N MET A 282 -5.63 3.89 13.85
CA MET A 282 -4.65 4.21 14.92
C MET A 282 -4.41 5.72 15.03
N TYR A 283 -4.28 6.40 13.87
CA TYR A 283 -4.10 7.84 13.76
C TYR A 283 -5.06 8.38 12.69
N PRO A 284 -6.27 8.83 13.08
CA PRO A 284 -7.25 9.43 12.19
C PRO A 284 -6.74 10.70 11.51
N HIS A 285 -7.23 10.98 10.30
CA HIS A 285 -6.83 12.16 9.50
C HIS A 285 -7.88 13.28 9.49
N TYR A 286 -8.65 13.37 10.57
CA TYR A 286 -9.60 14.43 10.83
C TYR A 286 -9.40 14.97 12.24
N SER A 287 -9.18 16.27 12.36
CA SER A 287 -8.85 16.93 13.63
C SER A 287 -9.93 16.81 14.72
N GLY A 288 -11.15 16.39 14.35
CA GLY A 288 -12.23 16.11 15.29
C GLY A 288 -12.23 14.70 15.88
N LYS A 289 -11.25 13.85 15.55
CA LYS A 289 -11.04 12.53 16.15
C LYS A 289 -9.67 12.47 16.84
N SER A 290 -9.63 11.85 18.01
CA SER A 290 -8.38 11.63 18.75
C SER A 290 -7.63 10.42 18.21
N ASP A 291 -6.31 10.47 18.30
CA ASP A 291 -5.45 9.30 18.08
C ASP A 291 -5.83 8.13 18.99
N ASN A 292 -5.78 6.91 18.46
CA ASN A 292 -6.07 5.67 19.16
C ASN A 292 -4.75 4.93 19.48
N THR A 293 -3.90 5.54 20.31
CA THR A 293 -2.57 5.01 20.66
C THR A 293 -2.60 3.61 21.31
N ILE A 294 -3.72 3.23 21.94
CA ILE A 294 -3.95 1.87 22.45
C ILE A 294 -3.91 0.84 21.31
N LEU A 295 -4.57 1.13 20.18
CA LEU A 295 -4.58 0.22 19.03
C LEU A 295 -3.20 0.14 18.37
N HIS A 296 -2.49 1.27 18.32
CA HIS A 296 -1.10 1.29 17.88
C HIS A 296 -0.22 0.38 18.75
N THR A 297 -0.32 0.49 20.08
CA THR A 297 0.41 -0.38 21.02
C THR A 297 0.06 -1.85 20.86
N TRP A 298 -1.19 -2.16 20.47
CA TRP A 298 -1.61 -3.55 20.29
C TRP A 298 -1.09 -4.20 19.03
N TRP A 299 -1.05 -3.47 17.91
CA TRP A 299 -0.93 -4.11 16.61
C TRP A 299 0.22 -3.58 15.75
N ALA A 300 0.69 -2.36 15.93
CA ALA A 300 1.62 -1.73 14.99
C ALA A 300 2.95 -2.52 14.89
N ASP A 301 3.51 -2.93 16.03
CA ASP A 301 4.72 -3.77 16.08
C ASP A 301 4.48 -5.17 15.51
N ALA A 302 3.36 -5.81 15.85
CA ALA A 302 3.02 -7.13 15.33
C ALA A 302 2.84 -7.10 13.80
N PHE A 303 2.18 -6.06 13.28
CA PHE A 303 2.02 -5.83 11.85
C PHE A 303 3.36 -5.68 11.15
N TYR A 304 4.25 -4.82 11.66
CA TYR A 304 5.56 -4.62 11.06
C TYR A 304 6.44 -5.88 11.14
N ASN A 305 6.51 -6.53 12.30
CA ASN A 305 7.36 -7.70 12.52
C ASN A 305 6.92 -8.93 11.72
N HIS A 306 5.64 -9.03 11.35
CA HIS A 306 5.09 -10.13 10.57
C HIS A 306 4.66 -9.73 9.16
N ALA A 307 5.21 -8.63 8.64
CA ALA A 307 5.01 -8.17 7.27
C ALA A 307 3.54 -7.99 6.85
N MET A 308 2.71 -7.38 7.71
CA MET A 308 1.40 -6.90 7.31
C MET A 308 1.56 -5.88 6.19
N ASN A 309 1.06 -6.19 4.99
CA ASN A 309 1.38 -5.39 3.81
C ASN A 309 0.47 -4.17 3.67
N LEU A 310 -0.83 -4.39 3.84
CA LEU A 310 -1.86 -3.37 3.63
C LEU A 310 -2.90 -3.41 4.74
N VAL A 311 -3.19 -2.26 5.33
CA VAL A 311 -4.29 -2.08 6.26
C VAL A 311 -5.32 -1.13 5.66
N VAL A 312 -6.59 -1.54 5.65
CA VAL A 312 -7.72 -0.71 5.22
C VAL A 312 -8.54 -0.31 6.45
N GLU A 313 -8.53 0.98 6.79
CA GLU A 313 -9.18 1.53 7.99
C GLU A 313 -10.54 2.20 7.66
N SER A 314 -11.35 2.51 8.67
CA SER A 314 -12.71 3.09 8.57
C SER A 314 -12.94 4.25 9.58
N ASP A 315 -14.16 4.51 10.07
CA ASP A 315 -14.56 5.45 11.16
C ASP A 315 -14.46 6.97 10.86
N THR A 316 -13.39 7.42 10.19
CA THR A 316 -13.15 8.87 10.00
C THR A 316 -14.07 9.48 8.94
N HIS A 317 -14.50 8.68 7.98
CA HIS A 317 -15.20 9.08 6.75
C HIS A 317 -14.37 10.01 5.88
N ILE A 318 -13.16 9.60 5.55
CA ILE A 318 -12.36 10.25 4.51
C ILE A 318 -11.66 9.20 3.64
N ASN A 319 -10.91 9.69 2.66
CA ASN A 319 -9.87 8.95 1.98
C ASN A 319 -8.49 9.36 2.47
N LYS A 320 -7.58 8.41 2.68
CA LYS A 320 -6.14 8.64 2.82
C LYS A 320 -5.31 7.56 2.11
N LEU A 321 -4.06 7.92 1.82
CA LEU A 321 -2.93 7.01 1.58
C LEU A 321 -1.76 7.41 2.47
N THR A 322 -1.08 6.43 3.08
CA THR A 322 0.18 6.67 3.80
C THR A 322 1.37 6.16 2.99
N GLN A 323 2.55 6.66 3.34
CA GLN A 323 3.82 5.99 3.03
C GLN A 323 3.84 4.57 3.63
N ALA A 324 4.83 3.76 3.28
CA ALA A 324 5.11 2.54 4.04
C ALA A 324 5.66 2.92 5.43
N LEU A 325 5.10 2.35 6.49
CA LEU A 325 5.32 2.82 7.86
C LEU A 325 6.04 1.78 8.72
N GLN A 326 7.02 2.26 9.49
CA GLN A 326 7.63 1.56 10.61
C GLN A 326 7.10 2.14 11.93
N PRO A 327 6.66 1.31 12.90
CA PRO A 327 6.18 1.79 14.19
C PRO A 327 7.31 2.44 15.01
N THR A 328 6.93 3.48 15.77
CA THR A 328 7.73 4.10 16.84
C THR A 328 6.92 4.09 18.12
N ASN A 329 7.52 4.43 19.28
CA ASN A 329 6.82 4.38 20.57
C ASN A 329 5.45 5.08 20.60
N ASN A 330 5.27 6.17 19.84
CA ASN A 330 4.03 6.97 19.83
C ASN A 330 3.57 7.35 18.41
N GLY A 331 3.91 6.57 17.39
CA GLY A 331 3.53 6.89 16.01
C GLY A 331 4.22 6.03 14.98
N PHE A 332 4.53 6.64 13.84
CA PHE A 332 5.17 5.99 12.72
C PHE A 332 6.28 6.86 12.14
N ASN A 333 7.27 6.21 11.54
CA ASN A 333 8.18 6.83 10.59
C ASN A 333 7.89 6.27 9.20
N ALA A 334 7.90 7.13 8.19
CA ALA A 334 7.91 6.66 6.81
C ALA A 334 9.23 5.93 6.52
N THR A 335 9.17 4.89 5.70
CA THR A 335 10.32 4.08 5.30
C THR A 335 10.24 3.69 3.84
N THR A 336 11.38 3.65 3.17
CA THR A 336 11.53 3.18 1.78
C THR A 336 12.03 1.74 1.70
N SER A 337 12.51 1.16 2.81
CA SER A 337 13.06 -0.20 2.88
C SER A 337 12.01 -1.27 3.22
N GLY A 338 10.75 -0.89 3.35
CA GLY A 338 9.62 -1.77 3.65
C GLY A 338 8.92 -1.41 4.95
N GLY A 339 7.58 -1.35 4.91
CA GLY A 339 6.72 -1.13 6.07
C GLY A 339 5.28 -1.62 5.84
N THR A 340 4.38 -1.28 6.78
CA THR A 340 2.94 -1.47 6.61
C THR A 340 2.33 -0.23 5.96
N VAL A 341 1.49 -0.38 4.94
CA VAL A 341 0.79 0.75 4.31
C VAL A 341 -0.65 0.82 4.80
N TYR A 342 -1.13 2.02 5.15
CA TYR A 342 -2.47 2.25 5.67
C TYR A 342 -3.27 3.11 4.68
N VAL A 343 -4.48 2.69 4.36
CA VAL A 343 -5.33 3.38 3.38
C VAL A 343 -6.78 3.48 3.84
N GLY A 344 -7.54 4.40 3.25
CA GLY A 344 -8.97 4.52 3.50
C GLY A 344 -9.30 5.46 4.65
N GLU A 345 -9.90 4.94 5.72
CA GLU A 345 -10.69 5.63 6.76
C GLU A 345 -12.17 5.86 6.42
N GLY A 346 -12.78 4.96 5.64
CA GLY A 346 -14.24 4.87 5.51
C GLY A 346 -14.84 5.68 4.37
N SER A 347 -16.00 6.29 4.63
CA SER A 347 -16.71 7.18 3.68
C SER A 347 -17.42 6.45 2.54
N TRP A 348 -17.88 5.21 2.74
CA TRP A 348 -18.67 4.55 1.70
C TRP A 348 -20.05 5.22 1.57
N GLY A 349 -20.77 5.36 2.67
CA GLY A 349 -22.08 6.01 2.68
C GLY A 349 -22.19 7.15 3.68
N ALA A 350 -21.55 7.06 4.83
CA ALA A 350 -21.47 8.14 5.80
C ALA A 350 -20.93 9.43 5.14
N PRO A 351 -21.43 10.62 5.52
CA PRO A 351 -20.96 11.88 4.97
C PRO A 351 -19.45 12.05 5.16
N ALA A 352 -18.74 12.32 4.07
CA ALA A 352 -17.33 12.63 4.10
C ALA A 352 -17.04 13.81 5.04
N ARG A 353 -16.03 13.66 5.89
CA ARG A 353 -15.53 14.72 6.77
C ARG A 353 -14.39 15.49 6.11
N SER A 354 -14.01 16.61 6.70
CA SER A 354 -12.84 17.39 6.26
C SER A 354 -11.55 16.58 6.45
N ALA A 355 -10.81 16.33 5.37
CA ALA A 355 -9.49 15.71 5.43
C ALA A 355 -8.46 16.79 5.78
N ASN A 356 -8.31 17.08 7.07
CA ASN A 356 -7.66 18.31 7.57
C ASN A 356 -6.58 18.09 8.64
N ASP A 357 -6.20 16.84 8.88
CA ASP A 357 -5.17 16.48 9.85
C ASP A 357 -4.15 15.51 9.21
N PRO A 358 -3.43 15.96 8.15
CA PRO A 358 -2.37 15.17 7.56
C PRO A 358 -1.25 14.94 8.58
N LYS A 359 -0.70 13.73 8.59
CA LYS A 359 0.49 13.37 9.37
C LYS A 359 1.73 13.51 8.47
N SER A 360 2.92 13.55 9.07
CA SER A 360 4.18 13.67 8.29
C SER A 360 4.44 12.51 7.33
N TRP A 361 3.75 11.39 7.50
CA TRP A 361 3.81 10.19 6.67
C TRP A 361 2.58 9.99 5.76
N THR A 362 1.69 10.99 5.69
CA THR A 362 0.56 10.98 4.76
C THR A 362 1.07 11.34 3.37
N ILE A 363 0.75 10.50 2.37
CA ILE A 363 1.00 10.82 0.96
C ILE A 363 -0.04 11.83 0.50
N ASP A 364 -1.31 11.46 0.60
CA ASP A 364 -2.41 12.30 0.16
C ASP A 364 -3.71 11.87 0.85
N LEU A 365 -4.66 12.78 0.94
CA LEU A 365 -5.93 12.62 1.63
C LEU A 365 -7.03 13.46 0.98
N ALA A 366 -8.27 12.98 1.03
CA ALA A 366 -9.39 13.66 0.39
C ALA A 366 -10.73 13.44 1.11
N SER A 367 -11.57 14.47 1.08
CA SER A 367 -12.96 14.45 1.54
C SER A 367 -13.90 13.95 0.45
N ILE A 368 -13.91 12.64 0.20
CA ILE A 368 -14.67 12.00 -0.89
C ILE A 368 -15.42 10.76 -0.39
N GLN A 369 -16.46 10.34 -1.13
CA GLN A 369 -17.10 9.05 -0.92
C GLN A 369 -16.35 7.97 -1.70
N GLN A 370 -15.99 6.86 -1.06
CA GLN A 370 -15.07 5.91 -1.68
C GLN A 370 -15.09 4.49 -1.10
N PHE A 371 -14.53 3.55 -1.88
CA PHE A 371 -13.91 2.33 -1.38
C PHE A 371 -12.60 2.04 -2.13
N LYS A 372 -11.83 1.07 -1.63
CA LYS A 372 -10.64 0.55 -2.28
C LYS A 372 -10.96 -0.61 -3.22
N VAL A 373 -10.38 -0.57 -4.41
CA VAL A 373 -10.33 -1.69 -5.35
C VAL A 373 -8.93 -2.26 -5.32
N LEU A 374 -8.82 -3.50 -4.85
CA LEU A 374 -7.57 -4.22 -4.69
C LEU A 374 -7.38 -5.16 -5.87
N SER A 375 -6.27 -5.06 -6.59
CA SER A 375 -5.86 -6.07 -7.60
C SER A 375 -4.66 -6.82 -7.05
N VAL A 376 -4.87 -8.08 -6.70
CA VAL A 376 -3.88 -8.89 -6.00
C VAL A 376 -3.27 -9.91 -6.97
N SER A 377 -1.95 -9.90 -7.08
CA SER A 377 -1.17 -10.82 -7.91
C SER A 377 0.06 -11.29 -7.14
N THR A 378 0.87 -12.20 -7.70
CA THR A 378 2.11 -12.64 -7.04
C THR A 378 3.09 -11.48 -6.85
N ASP A 379 3.24 -10.62 -7.87
CA ASP A 379 4.29 -9.60 -7.86
C ASP A 379 3.84 -8.27 -7.25
N ASN A 380 2.55 -7.96 -7.36
CA ASN A 380 2.02 -6.67 -6.96
C ASN A 380 0.67 -6.78 -6.23
N LEU A 381 0.47 -5.89 -5.27
CA LEU A 381 -0.84 -5.53 -4.73
C LEU A 381 -1.13 -4.09 -5.15
N LEU A 382 -2.06 -3.93 -6.10
CA LEU A 382 -2.47 -2.61 -6.59
C LEU A 382 -3.69 -2.12 -5.81
N VAL A 383 -3.62 -0.90 -5.31
CA VAL A 383 -4.72 -0.24 -4.59
C VAL A 383 -5.17 0.97 -5.40
N ARG A 384 -6.45 0.97 -5.80
CA ARG A 384 -7.12 2.13 -6.41
C ARG A 384 -8.24 2.62 -5.51
N THR A 385 -8.54 3.91 -5.57
CA THR A 385 -9.65 4.51 -4.82
C THR A 385 -10.78 4.85 -5.77
N ALA A 386 -11.89 4.11 -5.71
CA ALA A 386 -13.05 4.36 -6.54
C ALA A 386 -13.97 5.40 -5.89
N GLN A 387 -14.34 6.43 -6.64
CA GLN A 387 -15.38 7.39 -6.28
C GLN A 387 -16.72 6.95 -6.86
N PHE A 388 -17.81 7.35 -6.20
CA PHE A 388 -19.15 6.89 -6.58
C PHE A 388 -19.86 7.88 -7.48
N ASP A 389 -20.08 7.46 -8.71
CA ASP A 389 -20.98 8.08 -9.66
C ASP A 389 -21.60 7.02 -10.60
N ALA A 390 -22.22 7.46 -11.68
CA ALA A 390 -22.87 6.58 -12.64
C ALA A 390 -21.98 6.19 -13.84
N SER A 391 -20.76 6.72 -13.99
CA SER A 391 -20.03 6.68 -15.26
C SER A 391 -19.42 5.33 -15.60
N ALA A 392 -19.14 4.49 -14.61
CA ALA A 392 -18.50 3.20 -14.83
C ALA A 392 -19.31 2.28 -15.74
N ASP A 393 -18.64 1.60 -16.67
CA ASP A 393 -19.24 0.53 -17.45
C ASP A 393 -19.49 -0.72 -16.59
N THR A 394 -20.21 -1.69 -17.14
CA THR A 394 -20.44 -2.99 -16.48
C THR A 394 -19.50 -4.03 -17.06
N LEU A 395 -18.65 -4.64 -16.24
CA LEU A 395 -17.84 -5.78 -16.66
C LEU A 395 -18.77 -6.99 -16.86
N THR A 396 -18.60 -7.75 -17.94
CA THR A 396 -19.37 -9.00 -18.11
C THR A 396 -18.73 -10.16 -17.34
N ARG A 397 -19.49 -11.24 -17.14
CA ARG A 397 -18.97 -12.48 -16.57
C ARG A 397 -17.81 -13.03 -17.40
N GLU A 398 -17.92 -13.00 -18.72
CA GLU A 398 -16.92 -13.52 -19.66
C GLU A 398 -15.64 -12.69 -19.62
N GLN A 399 -15.75 -11.36 -19.53
CA GLN A 399 -14.58 -10.48 -19.36
C GLN A 399 -13.85 -10.76 -18.05
N ARG A 400 -14.58 -10.88 -16.92
CA ARG A 400 -13.99 -11.26 -15.63
C ARG A 400 -13.37 -12.66 -15.63
N ALA A 401 -13.96 -13.61 -16.37
CA ALA A 401 -13.41 -14.97 -16.48
C ALA A 401 -12.14 -15.01 -17.34
N ALA A 402 -12.05 -14.16 -18.37
CA ALA A 402 -10.88 -14.04 -19.23
C ALA A 402 -9.72 -13.32 -18.54
N ASP A 403 -10.01 -12.31 -17.70
CA ASP A 403 -9.02 -11.59 -16.92
C ASP A 403 -9.52 -11.35 -15.47
N PRO A 404 -8.93 -12.04 -14.48
CA PRO A 404 -9.35 -11.91 -13.08
C PRO A 404 -8.96 -10.58 -12.45
N LEU A 405 -8.16 -9.73 -13.12
CA LEU A 405 -7.80 -8.37 -12.70
C LEU A 405 -8.49 -7.27 -13.52
N ALA A 406 -9.29 -7.62 -14.54
CA ALA A 406 -10.01 -6.63 -15.35
C ALA A 406 -10.81 -5.65 -14.49
N LEU A 407 -10.83 -4.39 -14.87
CA LEU A 407 -11.67 -3.36 -14.24
C LEU A 407 -12.57 -2.75 -15.31
N PRO A 408 -13.82 -2.38 -14.96
CA PRO A 408 -14.65 -1.60 -15.86
C PRO A 408 -13.95 -0.32 -16.33
N ALA A 409 -14.17 0.04 -17.59
CA ALA A 409 -13.79 1.36 -18.07
C ALA A 409 -14.65 2.44 -17.40
N ASN A 410 -14.17 3.69 -17.45
CA ASN A 410 -14.88 4.87 -16.97
C ASN A 410 -15.23 4.87 -15.47
N ILE A 411 -14.54 4.06 -14.66
CA ILE A 411 -14.58 4.24 -13.20
C ILE A 411 -13.93 5.57 -12.87
N ASN A 412 -14.61 6.38 -12.04
CA ASN A 412 -14.06 7.60 -11.50
C ASN A 412 -13.02 7.28 -10.42
N TRP A 413 -11.77 7.19 -10.83
CA TRP A 413 -10.65 6.99 -9.92
C TRP A 413 -10.26 8.32 -9.26
N TRP A 414 -10.05 8.27 -7.96
CA TRP A 414 -9.36 9.38 -7.30
C TRP A 414 -7.87 9.34 -7.65
N HIS A 415 -7.35 10.49 -8.07
CA HIS A 415 -5.95 10.69 -8.39
C HIS A 415 -5.24 11.34 -7.20
N ALA A 416 -4.30 10.63 -6.58
CA ALA A 416 -3.42 11.17 -5.56
C ALA A 416 -2.28 11.96 -6.20
N ASN A 417 -1.90 13.11 -5.64
CA ASN A 417 -0.92 14.02 -6.26
C ASN A 417 0.45 13.36 -6.53
N GLU A 418 0.95 12.54 -5.60
CA GLU A 418 2.29 11.91 -5.70
C GLU A 418 2.28 10.51 -6.34
N ILE A 419 1.11 9.85 -6.41
CA ILE A 419 0.97 8.43 -6.79
C ILE A 419 0.17 8.24 -8.08
N GLY A 420 -0.67 9.21 -8.42
CA GLY A 420 -1.69 9.06 -9.45
C GLY A 420 -2.87 8.20 -8.99
N GLU A 421 -3.48 7.46 -9.93
CA GLU A 421 -4.69 6.67 -9.65
C GLU A 421 -4.41 5.32 -8.96
N VAL A 422 -3.16 4.84 -9.02
CA VAL A 422 -2.81 3.47 -8.63
C VAL A 422 -1.63 3.48 -7.67
N LEU A 423 -1.90 3.16 -6.42
CA LEU A 423 -0.86 2.82 -5.46
C LEU A 423 -0.41 1.37 -5.72
N THR A 424 0.82 1.21 -6.18
CA THR A 424 1.41 -0.11 -6.45
C THR A 424 2.26 -0.54 -5.27
N LEU A 425 1.93 -1.66 -4.63
CA LEU A 425 2.76 -2.24 -3.58
C LEU A 425 3.54 -3.45 -4.12
N LYS A 426 4.83 -3.48 -3.83
CA LYS A 426 5.73 -4.63 -4.03
C LYS A 426 6.24 -5.14 -2.69
N GLN A 427 6.69 -6.39 -2.65
CA GLN A 427 7.35 -6.94 -1.46
C GLN A 427 8.84 -6.63 -1.50
N ALA A 428 9.38 -6.09 -0.40
CA ALA A 428 10.81 -6.09 -0.15
C ALA A 428 11.30 -7.51 0.20
N SER A 429 12.62 -7.69 0.30
CA SER A 429 13.24 -8.97 0.68
C SER A 429 12.81 -9.47 2.07
N ASN A 430 12.41 -8.56 2.95
CA ASN A 430 11.83 -8.83 4.27
C ASN A 430 10.30 -9.03 4.24
N LYS A 431 9.70 -9.15 3.04
CA LYS A 431 8.25 -9.32 2.77
C LYS A 431 7.36 -8.11 3.10
N LEU A 432 7.90 -7.05 3.70
CA LEU A 432 7.18 -5.81 3.96
C LEU A 432 6.85 -5.08 2.66
N SER A 433 5.87 -4.17 2.69
CA SER A 433 5.47 -3.41 1.51
C SER A 433 6.44 -2.27 1.24
N VAL A 434 6.84 -2.15 -0.02
CA VAL A 434 7.42 -0.93 -0.58
C VAL A 434 6.45 -0.36 -1.61
N ILE A 435 6.34 0.96 -1.66
CA ILE A 435 5.50 1.64 -2.64
C ILE A 435 6.31 1.82 -3.92
N ASP A 436 5.76 1.30 -5.01
CA ASP A 436 6.27 1.46 -6.36
C ASP A 436 5.55 2.64 -7.02
N ASN A 437 6.26 3.74 -7.24
CA ASN A 437 5.72 4.96 -7.84
C ASN A 437 5.64 4.89 -9.38
N GLY A 438 5.56 3.70 -9.98
CA GLY A 438 5.64 3.54 -11.43
C GLY A 438 7.06 3.72 -11.99
N SER A 439 8.04 3.83 -11.08
CA SER A 439 9.48 3.77 -11.32
C SER A 439 10.15 2.64 -10.54
N GLY A 440 9.38 1.61 -10.14
CA GLY A 440 9.85 0.47 -9.33
C GLY A 440 10.37 0.84 -7.92
N PRO A 441 10.60 -0.14 -7.04
CA PRO A 441 11.74 -0.11 -6.16
C PRO A 441 12.91 -0.64 -6.97
N VAL A 442 13.63 0.26 -7.63
CA VAL A 442 14.90 -0.03 -8.28
C VAL A 442 15.82 1.12 -7.91
N GLU A 443 17.08 0.80 -7.61
CA GLU A 443 18.17 1.72 -7.94
C GLU A 443 17.85 2.39 -9.29
N PRO A 444 17.79 3.73 -9.39
CA PRO A 444 17.41 4.36 -10.64
C PRO A 444 18.30 3.82 -11.76
N PRO A 445 17.73 3.53 -12.95
CA PRO A 445 18.39 2.81 -14.03
C PRO A 445 19.78 3.37 -14.27
N ASP A 446 20.80 2.49 -14.32
CA ASP A 446 22.24 2.78 -14.58
C ASP A 446 22.55 4.28 -14.69
N ALA A 447 22.44 5.00 -13.57
CA ALA A 447 22.82 6.40 -13.52
C ALA A 447 24.33 6.42 -13.50
N ILE A 448 24.94 7.07 -14.49
CA ILE A 448 26.39 7.09 -14.59
C ILE A 448 26.93 7.92 -13.40
N ALA A 449 27.72 7.29 -12.53
CA ALA A 449 28.26 7.94 -11.35
C ALA A 449 29.19 9.10 -11.76
N LEU A 450 28.95 10.27 -11.17
CA LEU A 450 29.81 11.43 -11.26
C LEU A 450 30.78 11.43 -10.09
N GLN A 451 32.00 11.90 -10.32
CA GLN A 451 32.98 12.16 -9.27
C GLN A 451 33.09 13.68 -9.06
N ASN A 452 33.31 14.09 -7.81
CA ASN A 452 33.45 15.49 -7.47
C ASN A 452 34.63 16.13 -8.21
N GLY A 453 34.38 17.18 -8.98
CA GLY A 453 35.38 17.93 -9.73
C GLY A 453 35.87 17.28 -11.01
N GLU A 454 35.43 16.06 -11.33
CA GLU A 454 35.83 15.37 -12.57
C GLU A 454 34.83 15.63 -13.70
N ALA A 455 35.36 15.95 -14.88
CA ALA A 455 34.56 16.19 -16.06
C ALA A 455 34.27 14.88 -16.81
N LEU A 456 32.99 14.53 -16.93
CA LEU A 456 32.52 13.46 -17.80
C LEU A 456 32.31 14.01 -19.21
N THR A 457 33.16 13.60 -20.15
CA THR A 457 33.24 14.18 -21.50
C THR A 457 32.75 13.22 -22.59
N GLY A 458 32.53 13.75 -23.80
CA GLY A 458 32.19 12.94 -24.96
C GLY A 458 30.73 12.46 -24.96
N LEU A 459 29.85 13.16 -24.25
CA LEU A 459 28.44 12.82 -24.12
C LEU A 459 27.67 13.17 -25.40
N ASN A 460 26.78 12.28 -25.84
CA ASN A 460 25.95 12.46 -27.04
C ASN A 460 24.56 11.86 -26.81
N ALA A 461 23.52 12.51 -27.33
CA ALA A 461 22.17 11.94 -27.34
C ALA A 461 21.38 12.41 -28.56
N ALA A 462 20.44 11.58 -29.02
CA ALA A 462 19.46 11.97 -30.03
C ALA A 462 18.38 12.85 -29.40
N LYS A 463 17.67 13.63 -30.23
CA LYS A 463 16.57 14.48 -29.78
C LYS A 463 15.53 13.67 -28.96
N ASP A 464 15.02 14.30 -27.91
CA ASP A 464 14.04 13.78 -26.94
C ASP A 464 14.55 12.62 -26.07
N ASN A 465 15.83 12.23 -26.18
CA ASN A 465 16.42 11.26 -25.26
C ASN A 465 16.81 11.93 -23.94
N GLU A 466 16.68 11.16 -22.86
CA GLU A 466 17.10 11.53 -21.50
C GLU A 466 18.24 10.62 -21.06
N THR A 467 19.30 11.20 -20.50
CA THR A 467 20.42 10.47 -19.88
C THR A 467 20.57 10.88 -18.43
N HIS A 468 20.87 9.92 -17.57
CA HIS A 468 20.83 10.10 -16.12
C HIS A 468 22.20 9.87 -15.48
N TYR A 469 22.54 10.71 -14.51
CA TYR A 469 23.78 10.67 -13.74
C TYR A 469 23.48 10.82 -12.26
N VAL A 470 24.41 10.39 -11.40
CA VAL A 470 24.25 10.47 -9.94
C VAL A 470 25.53 10.96 -9.27
N LEU A 471 25.37 11.83 -8.27
CA LEU A 471 26.45 12.27 -7.39
C LEU A 471 26.07 11.99 -5.94
N ASP A 472 26.96 11.31 -5.20
CA ASP A 472 26.85 11.18 -3.74
C ASP A 472 27.40 12.45 -3.08
N VAL A 473 26.53 13.19 -2.38
CA VAL A 473 26.89 14.43 -1.68
C VAL A 473 27.01 14.15 -0.18
N PRO A 474 28.20 14.36 0.43
CA PRO A 474 28.42 14.10 1.84
C PRO A 474 27.75 15.16 2.74
N GLU A 475 27.64 14.84 4.03
CA GLU A 475 27.23 15.79 5.06
C GLU A 475 28.15 17.02 5.11
N ASN A 476 27.60 18.13 5.61
CA ASN A 476 28.27 19.41 5.76
C ASN A 476 28.72 20.05 4.44
N THR A 477 28.16 19.67 3.29
CA THR A 477 28.44 20.32 2.01
C THR A 477 28.02 21.81 2.02
N SER A 478 28.97 22.72 1.78
CA SER A 478 28.80 24.19 1.81
C SER A 478 28.52 24.81 0.44
N SER A 479 28.81 24.09 -0.64
CA SER A 479 28.44 24.48 -2.00
C SER A 479 28.28 23.23 -2.86
N LEU A 480 27.33 23.25 -3.80
CA LEU A 480 27.04 22.16 -4.72
C LEU A 480 26.57 22.75 -6.05
N SER A 481 27.18 22.31 -7.15
CA SER A 481 26.87 22.78 -8.51
C SER A 481 27.07 21.68 -9.56
N PHE A 482 26.31 21.79 -10.64
CA PHE A 482 26.36 20.91 -11.81
C PHE A 482 26.44 21.80 -13.05
N THR A 483 27.39 21.54 -13.93
CA THR A 483 27.67 22.39 -15.09
C THR A 483 27.85 21.55 -16.34
N THR A 484 27.17 21.93 -17.42
CA THR A 484 27.39 21.38 -18.77
C THR A 484 28.14 22.39 -19.63
N SER A 485 29.00 21.90 -20.54
CA SER A 485 29.73 22.76 -21.47
C SER A 485 30.25 22.00 -22.70
N GLY A 486 30.60 22.75 -23.75
CA GLY A 486 31.22 22.21 -24.97
C GLY A 486 30.23 21.55 -25.93
N GLY A 487 30.78 20.92 -26.98
CA GLY A 487 29.98 20.19 -27.96
C GLY A 487 29.10 21.07 -28.87
N SER A 488 28.13 20.42 -29.52
CA SER A 488 27.06 21.02 -30.34
C SER A 488 25.69 20.47 -29.92
N GLY A 489 24.60 21.17 -30.24
CA GLY A 489 23.22 20.78 -29.90
C GLY A 489 22.65 21.57 -28.73
N ASP A 490 21.58 21.03 -28.14
CA ASP A 490 20.86 21.64 -27.02
C ASP A 490 20.48 20.59 -25.96
N ALA A 491 21.19 20.61 -24.84
CA ALA A 491 21.02 19.69 -23.72
C ALA A 491 20.53 20.47 -22.49
N ASP A 492 19.30 20.21 -22.07
CA ASP A 492 18.72 20.77 -20.85
C ASP A 492 19.13 19.93 -19.62
N LEU A 493 19.59 20.62 -18.58
CA LEU A 493 20.06 20.12 -17.29
C LEU A 493 18.97 20.24 -16.24
N TYR A 494 18.65 19.13 -15.60
CA TYR A 494 17.75 19.07 -14.47
C TYR A 494 18.44 18.31 -13.33
N VAL A 495 18.32 18.82 -12.11
CA VAL A 495 18.91 18.19 -10.93
C VAL A 495 17.86 18.04 -9.85
N LYS A 496 17.85 16.90 -9.16
CA LYS A 496 16.95 16.63 -8.04
C LYS A 496 17.61 15.77 -6.96
N PHE A 497 17.34 16.08 -5.70
CA PHE A 497 17.77 15.32 -4.54
C PHE A 497 16.91 14.08 -4.33
N ALA A 498 17.55 12.97 -3.97
CA ALA A 498 16.98 11.68 -3.60
C ALA A 498 16.12 10.96 -4.65
N GLN A 499 15.76 11.61 -5.77
CA GLN A 499 14.91 11.10 -6.84
C GLN A 499 15.42 11.55 -8.21
N LEU A 500 15.11 10.81 -9.27
CA LEU A 500 15.35 11.28 -10.64
C LEU A 500 14.61 12.59 -10.88
N ALA A 501 15.29 13.55 -11.49
CA ALA A 501 14.63 14.76 -11.98
C ALA A 501 13.73 14.41 -13.17
N THR A 502 12.61 15.13 -13.30
CA THR A 502 11.74 15.10 -14.49
C THR A 502 11.63 16.50 -15.07
N GLN A 503 11.05 16.63 -16.27
CA GLN A 503 10.80 17.94 -16.86
C GLN A 503 9.78 18.79 -16.06
N GLN A 504 9.04 18.19 -15.12
CA GLN A 504 8.02 18.85 -14.30
C GLN A 504 8.39 18.91 -12.81
N ASP A 505 9.36 18.12 -12.36
CA ASP A 505 9.77 18.01 -10.96
C ASP A 505 11.30 17.95 -10.84
N TYR A 506 11.88 19.03 -10.31
CA TYR A 506 13.32 19.25 -10.22
C TYR A 506 13.62 20.25 -9.10
N ASP A 507 14.81 20.15 -8.52
CA ASP A 507 15.29 21.14 -7.55
C ASP A 507 15.95 22.32 -8.25
N CYS A 508 16.50 22.08 -9.44
CA CYS A 508 17.20 23.11 -10.19
C CYS A 508 17.24 22.79 -11.69
N ARG A 509 16.97 23.83 -12.50
CA ARG A 509 17.00 23.85 -13.96
C ARG A 509 17.32 25.27 -14.46
N PRO A 510 18.33 25.48 -15.32
CA PRO A 510 18.82 26.82 -15.67
C PRO A 510 18.08 27.59 -16.80
N TYR A 511 17.13 27.02 -17.55
CA TYR A 511 16.36 27.70 -18.62
C TYR A 511 17.23 28.39 -19.71
N GLU A 512 18.40 27.83 -20.03
CA GLU A 512 19.28 28.40 -21.04
C GLU A 512 19.05 27.73 -22.40
N ASN A 513 19.53 28.35 -23.48
CA ASN A 513 19.54 27.70 -24.79
C ASN A 513 20.96 27.16 -25.07
N GLY A 514 21.03 25.93 -25.57
CA GLY A 514 22.29 25.28 -25.95
C GLY A 514 22.98 24.58 -24.79
N ASN A 515 24.14 24.00 -25.07
CA ASN A 515 24.85 23.07 -24.18
C ASN A 515 25.55 23.66 -22.94
N ALA A 516 25.51 24.98 -22.73
CA ALA A 516 26.28 25.65 -21.69
C ALA A 516 25.37 26.04 -20.52
N GLU A 517 25.16 25.10 -19.61
CA GLU A 517 24.21 25.29 -18.51
C GLU A 517 24.88 25.17 -17.13
N ASN A 518 24.36 25.90 -16.15
CA ASN A 518 24.86 25.85 -14.78
C ASN A 518 23.72 25.80 -13.76
N CYS A 519 23.70 24.74 -12.96
CA CYS A 519 22.75 24.53 -11.90
C CYS A 519 23.46 24.58 -10.54
N THR A 520 23.12 25.54 -9.68
CA THR A 520 23.66 25.65 -8.32
C THR A 520 22.57 25.31 -7.29
N ILE A 521 22.87 24.40 -6.38
CA ILE A 521 21.93 23.96 -5.34
C ILE A 521 22.09 24.86 -4.11
N ASN A 522 21.06 25.64 -3.80
CA ASN A 522 21.09 26.60 -2.70
C ASN A 522 20.79 25.97 -1.33
N THR A 523 19.92 24.95 -1.30
CA THR A 523 19.57 24.20 -0.08
C THR A 523 20.13 22.80 -0.20
N ILE A 524 21.35 22.61 0.31
CA ILE A 524 22.10 21.37 0.14
C ILE A 524 21.71 20.38 1.25
N GLN A 525 21.42 19.16 0.85
CA GLN A 525 21.13 18.02 1.72
C GLN A 525 22.22 16.96 1.51
N SER A 526 22.53 16.16 2.52
CA SER A 526 23.40 14.99 2.34
C SER A 526 22.63 13.85 1.68
N GLY A 527 23.26 13.15 0.75
CA GLY A 527 22.66 12.04 0.01
C GLY A 527 22.83 12.18 -1.51
N LYS A 528 22.07 11.37 -2.25
CA LYS A 528 22.19 11.29 -3.71
C LYS A 528 21.49 12.46 -4.39
N TYR A 529 22.19 13.10 -5.32
CA TYR A 529 21.61 14.01 -6.30
C TYR A 529 21.63 13.35 -7.67
N TYR A 530 20.47 13.33 -8.33
CA TYR A 530 20.32 12.82 -9.68
C TYR A 530 20.28 13.96 -10.68
N VAL A 531 20.99 13.78 -11.78
CA VAL A 531 21.09 14.73 -12.88
C VAL A 531 20.47 14.09 -14.11
N MET A 532 19.50 14.75 -14.73
CA MET A 532 18.94 14.39 -16.02
C MET A 532 19.43 15.39 -17.07
N LEU A 533 20.03 14.89 -18.14
CA LEU A 533 20.25 15.64 -19.38
C LEU A 533 19.18 15.26 -20.39
N HIS A 534 18.28 16.18 -20.71
CA HIS A 534 17.26 16.03 -21.73
C HIS A 534 17.73 16.69 -23.03
N ALA A 535 17.76 15.91 -24.12
CA ALA A 535 18.20 16.38 -25.43
C ALA A 535 17.07 17.13 -26.16
N TYR A 536 16.84 18.40 -25.81
CA TYR A 536 15.88 19.26 -26.52
C TYR A 536 16.15 19.30 -28.03
N GLU A 537 17.43 19.34 -28.38
CA GLU A 537 17.95 18.93 -29.68
C GLU A 537 19.01 17.83 -29.52
N ALA A 538 19.27 17.08 -30.59
CA ALA A 538 20.37 16.11 -30.56
C ALA A 538 21.70 16.82 -30.27
N TYR A 539 22.45 16.33 -29.27
CA TYR A 539 23.72 16.91 -28.87
C TYR A 539 24.90 15.94 -29.05
N SER A 540 26.11 16.49 -29.17
CA SER A 540 27.34 15.70 -29.33
C SER A 540 28.55 16.35 -28.70
N ASN A 541 29.47 15.54 -28.18
CA ASN A 541 30.70 15.92 -27.48
C ASN A 541 30.51 16.89 -26.30
N LEU A 542 29.40 16.75 -25.56
CA LEU A 542 29.10 17.52 -24.35
C LEU A 542 30.00 17.05 -23.17
N SER A 543 30.31 17.96 -22.25
CA SER A 543 30.95 17.70 -20.96
C SER A 543 30.01 18.05 -19.81
N LEU A 544 29.89 17.17 -18.81
CA LEU A 544 29.16 17.39 -17.55
C LEU A 544 30.14 17.33 -16.37
N VAL A 545 30.07 18.30 -15.46
CA VAL A 545 30.89 18.36 -14.24
C VAL A 545 29.99 18.59 -13.04
N ALA A 546 30.20 17.83 -11.97
CA ALA A 546 29.62 18.13 -10.67
C ALA A 546 30.71 18.61 -9.70
N ASN A 547 30.44 19.67 -8.94
CA ASN A 547 31.38 20.25 -7.98
C ASN A 547 30.69 20.50 -6.65
N PHE A 548 31.31 20.05 -5.56
CA PHE A 548 30.93 20.41 -4.21
C PHE A 548 32.13 20.70 -3.31
N ASN A 549 31.91 21.55 -2.31
CA ASN A 549 32.86 21.76 -1.21
C ASN A 549 32.19 21.34 0.10
N VAL A 550 32.91 20.61 0.94
CA VAL A 550 32.46 20.31 2.31
C VAL A 550 32.84 21.48 3.21
N GLY A 551 31.85 22.15 3.79
CA GLY A 551 32.03 23.11 4.86
C GLY A 551 32.55 22.40 6.11
N THR A 552 33.72 22.81 6.58
CA THR A 552 34.22 22.42 7.89
C THR A 552 33.61 23.34 8.94
N THR A 553 33.12 22.79 10.04
CA THR A 553 32.96 23.61 11.25
C THR A 553 34.37 23.82 11.82
N PRO A 554 34.80 25.04 12.16
CA PRO A 554 36.07 25.24 12.86
C PRO A 554 36.07 24.44 14.16
N GLY A 555 36.87 23.38 14.22
CA GLY A 555 36.86 22.42 15.31
C GLY A 555 38.28 22.14 15.79
N LYS A 556 38.44 21.86 17.08
CA LYS A 556 39.72 21.38 17.63
C LYS A 556 39.97 19.90 17.32
N GLN A 557 38.96 19.14 16.88
CA GLN A 557 39.08 17.72 16.54
C GLN A 557 37.98 17.28 15.57
N GLN A 558 38.29 16.35 14.66
CA GLN A 558 37.36 15.72 13.72
C GLN A 558 37.78 14.26 13.43
N GLN A 559 36.80 13.40 13.13
CA GLN A 559 37.01 11.99 12.80
C GLN A 559 36.17 11.59 11.59
N TRP A 560 36.71 10.69 10.76
CA TRP A 560 36.07 10.08 9.59
C TRP A 560 36.25 8.56 9.68
N PRO A 561 35.27 7.81 10.21
CA PRO A 561 35.35 6.37 10.39
C PRO A 561 35.14 5.60 9.07
N ASP A 562 35.51 4.32 9.06
CA ASP A 562 35.16 3.34 8.03
C ASP A 562 35.62 3.65 6.58
N GLN A 563 36.74 4.35 6.42
CA GLN A 563 37.27 4.71 5.12
C GLN A 563 37.79 3.50 4.34
N SER A 564 37.48 3.46 3.04
CA SER A 564 37.85 2.39 2.12
C SER A 564 38.15 2.94 0.72
N ALA A 565 39.18 2.44 0.06
CA ALA A 565 39.51 2.82 -1.33
C ALA A 565 40.29 1.71 -2.05
N SER A 566 40.21 1.67 -3.38
CA SER A 566 40.94 0.72 -4.23
C SER A 566 42.35 1.20 -4.54
N LYS A 567 43.29 0.27 -4.78
CA LYS A 567 44.69 0.59 -5.10
C LYS A 567 44.83 1.70 -6.15
N GLY A 568 45.55 2.77 -5.79
CA GLY A 568 45.85 3.92 -6.63
C GLY A 568 44.89 5.10 -6.46
N GLU A 569 43.73 4.88 -5.84
CA GLU A 569 42.73 5.93 -5.58
C GLU A 569 43.14 6.83 -4.43
N TRP A 570 42.56 8.04 -4.42
CA TRP A 570 42.71 9.02 -3.36
C TRP A 570 41.37 9.31 -2.71
N LEU A 571 41.37 9.42 -1.39
CA LEU A 571 40.30 10.06 -0.62
C LEU A 571 40.81 11.41 -0.11
N TYR A 572 39.99 12.45 -0.21
CA TYR A 572 40.37 13.80 0.23
C TYR A 572 39.38 14.36 1.25
N TYR A 573 39.94 15.05 2.24
CA TYR A 573 39.24 15.70 3.32
C TYR A 573 39.83 17.09 3.56
N THR A 574 39.11 17.91 4.31
CA THR A 574 39.58 19.19 4.79
C THR A 574 39.40 19.28 6.30
N PHE A 575 40.30 20.00 6.95
CA PHE A 575 40.24 20.32 8.37
C PHE A 575 40.63 21.79 8.57
N GLU A 576 39.76 22.58 9.19
CA GLU A 576 40.03 23.99 9.44
C GLU A 576 40.75 24.18 10.76
N VAL A 577 42.01 24.61 10.68
CA VAL A 577 42.85 24.87 11.85
C VAL A 577 42.57 26.27 12.39
N PRO A 578 42.14 26.41 13.66
CA PRO A 578 41.92 27.70 14.30
C PRO A 578 43.18 28.59 14.35
N SER A 579 42.98 29.91 14.36
CA SER A 579 44.08 30.85 14.59
C SER A 579 44.69 30.65 15.97
N GLY A 580 46.03 30.57 16.03
CA GLY A 580 46.78 30.41 17.27
C GLY A 580 46.93 28.97 17.75
N SER A 581 46.56 27.98 16.94
CA SER A 581 46.85 26.56 17.23
C SER A 581 48.35 26.33 17.33
N SER A 582 48.73 25.62 18.39
CA SER A 582 50.10 25.22 18.71
C SER A 582 50.53 23.95 17.98
N SER A 583 49.57 23.09 17.62
CA SER A 583 49.80 21.87 16.87
C SER A 583 48.60 21.49 15.98
N LEU A 584 48.87 20.71 14.93
CA LEU A 584 47.90 19.95 14.15
C LEU A 584 48.40 18.50 14.06
N ASN A 585 47.63 17.55 14.56
CA ASN A 585 47.85 16.12 14.45
C ASN A 585 46.80 15.52 13.53
N VAL A 586 47.22 14.77 12.52
CA VAL A 586 46.35 14.04 11.59
C VAL A 586 46.80 12.59 11.57
N GLN A 587 45.88 11.66 11.80
CA GLN A 587 46.19 10.25 11.98
C GLN A 587 45.23 9.36 11.23
N THR A 588 45.75 8.35 10.53
CA THR A 588 44.98 7.18 10.10
C THR A 588 45.23 6.02 11.07
N SER A 589 44.22 5.17 11.30
CA SER A 589 44.38 3.99 12.16
C SER A 589 43.36 2.88 11.87
N GLY A 590 43.71 1.65 12.25
CA GLY A 590 42.81 0.49 12.18
C GLY A 590 42.56 -0.03 10.76
N GLY A 591 41.47 -0.79 10.58
CA GLY A 591 41.10 -1.37 9.28
C GLY A 591 42.05 -2.45 8.76
N SER A 592 41.97 -2.70 7.45
CA SER A 592 42.86 -3.60 6.69
C SER A 592 43.37 -2.90 5.43
N GLY A 593 44.50 -3.34 4.87
CA GLY A 593 45.09 -2.74 3.66
C GLY A 593 46.32 -1.89 3.94
N ASP A 594 46.53 -0.87 3.10
CA ASP A 594 47.71 0.00 3.13
C ASP A 594 47.34 1.41 2.64
N ALA A 595 47.25 2.35 3.57
CA ALA A 595 46.64 3.67 3.39
C ALA A 595 47.65 4.77 3.73
N ASP A 596 48.21 5.40 2.69
CA ASP A 596 49.24 6.43 2.83
C ASP A 596 48.61 7.80 3.14
N LEU A 597 49.01 8.47 4.22
CA LEU A 597 48.53 9.79 4.61
C LEU A 597 49.38 10.90 3.98
N TYR A 598 48.72 11.93 3.46
CA TYR A 598 49.31 13.16 2.97
C TYR A 598 48.53 14.35 3.49
N ILE A 599 49.21 15.40 3.96
CA ILE A 599 48.52 16.65 4.33
C ILE A 599 49.23 17.87 3.75
N ARG A 600 48.48 18.94 3.49
CA ARG A 600 49.00 20.19 2.92
C ARG A 600 48.08 21.37 3.24
N PHE A 601 48.65 22.54 3.53
CA PHE A 601 47.86 23.74 3.77
C PHE A 601 47.34 24.38 2.48
N ALA A 602 46.09 24.85 2.51
CA ALA A 602 45.38 25.63 1.48
C ALA A 602 45.27 25.00 0.07
N GLN A 603 45.93 23.88 -0.20
CA GLN A 603 45.89 23.16 -1.47
C GLN A 603 45.88 21.66 -1.23
N GLN A 604 45.20 20.93 -2.10
CA GLN A 604 45.17 19.46 -2.07
C GLN A 604 46.59 18.87 -2.17
N PRO A 605 46.92 17.85 -1.36
CA PRO A 605 48.18 17.15 -1.47
C PRO A 605 48.22 16.25 -2.72
N THR A 606 49.42 16.08 -3.27
CA THR A 606 49.73 15.14 -4.36
C THR A 606 50.93 14.29 -3.96
N THR A 607 51.23 13.24 -4.75
CA THR A 607 52.45 12.42 -4.52
C THR A 607 53.76 13.21 -4.55
N SER A 608 53.76 14.40 -5.17
CA SER A 608 54.93 15.28 -5.34
C SER A 608 54.83 16.60 -4.60
N SER A 609 53.69 16.92 -3.97
CA SER A 609 53.47 18.18 -3.25
C SER A 609 52.62 17.96 -2.02
N TYR A 610 53.26 17.98 -0.86
CA TYR A 610 52.69 17.71 0.46
C TYR A 610 53.56 18.40 1.51
N GLU A 611 53.02 18.64 2.69
CA GLU A 611 53.76 19.14 3.84
C GLU A 611 54.17 18.02 4.80
N CYS A 612 53.33 17.00 4.93
CA CYS A 612 53.67 15.79 5.64
C CYS A 612 53.12 14.57 4.90
N ARG A 613 53.96 13.53 4.82
CA ARG A 613 53.61 12.15 4.46
C ARG A 613 54.49 11.19 5.28
N PRO A 614 53.93 10.37 6.19
CA PRO A 614 54.67 9.38 6.94
C PRO A 614 55.13 8.23 6.05
N TYR A 615 54.24 7.72 5.19
CA TYR A 615 54.55 6.66 4.21
C TYR A 615 55.03 5.39 4.91
N GLU A 616 54.27 4.95 5.92
CA GLU A 616 54.57 3.79 6.74
C GLU A 616 53.85 2.56 6.18
N ASP A 617 54.38 1.36 6.41
CA ASP A 617 53.69 0.15 5.96
C ASP A 617 52.38 -0.05 6.76
N GLY A 618 51.22 -0.05 6.07
CA GLY A 618 49.91 -0.34 6.67
C GLY A 618 48.99 0.87 6.76
N ASN A 619 48.13 0.93 7.78
CA ASN A 619 47.10 1.98 7.90
C ASN A 619 47.36 2.97 9.03
N ASP A 620 48.32 2.69 9.92
CA ASP A 620 48.58 3.49 11.11
C ASP A 620 49.64 4.57 10.78
N GLU A 621 49.20 5.73 10.28
CA GLU A 621 50.08 6.85 9.94
C GLU A 621 49.76 8.10 10.77
N LEU A 622 50.78 8.92 11.08
CA LEU A 622 50.63 10.14 11.87
C LEU A 622 51.44 11.31 11.27
N CYS A 623 50.74 12.40 10.97
CA CYS A 623 51.33 13.70 10.67
C CYS A 623 51.15 14.67 11.83
N SER A 624 52.24 15.26 12.30
CA SER A 624 52.24 16.30 13.35
C SER A 624 52.91 17.58 12.85
N ILE A 625 52.14 18.66 12.75
CA ILE A 625 52.62 19.99 12.38
C ILE A 625 52.65 20.86 13.64
N THR A 626 53.78 21.50 13.90
CA THR A 626 53.92 22.47 15.00
C THR A 626 53.66 23.88 14.49
N ASN A 627 52.93 24.69 15.27
CA ASN A 627 52.46 26.03 14.89
C ASN A 627 51.85 26.07 13.47
N PRO A 628 50.82 25.24 13.19
CA PRO A 628 50.20 25.18 11.87
C PRO A 628 49.65 26.54 11.43
N GLN A 629 49.67 26.79 10.11
CA GLN A 629 48.98 27.95 9.54
C GLN A 629 47.47 27.83 9.81
N SER A 630 46.88 28.93 10.27
CA SER A 630 45.44 29.00 10.48
C SER A 630 44.70 29.01 9.16
N GLY A 631 43.61 28.26 9.06
CA GLY A 631 42.83 28.09 7.84
C GLY A 631 42.73 26.63 7.42
N VAL A 632 42.35 26.40 6.17
CA VAL A 632 42.01 25.06 5.70
C VAL A 632 43.26 24.25 5.38
N TRP A 633 43.39 23.09 6.04
CA TRP A 633 44.33 22.04 5.71
C TRP A 633 43.62 20.96 4.91
N HIS A 634 44.24 20.52 3.81
CA HIS A 634 43.77 19.42 3.00
C HIS A 634 44.47 18.13 3.43
N LEU A 635 43.67 17.09 3.68
CA LEU A 635 44.11 15.76 4.08
C LEU A 635 43.82 14.83 2.90
N GLY A 636 44.78 14.00 2.52
CA GLY A 636 44.65 13.01 1.47
C GLY A 636 45.07 11.65 1.98
N ILE A 637 44.28 10.62 1.70
CA ILE A 637 44.65 9.22 1.90
C ILE A 637 44.80 8.59 0.53
N LYS A 638 45.97 8.04 0.24
CA LYS A 638 46.22 7.33 -1.01
C LYS A 638 46.27 5.83 -0.74
N ALA A 639 45.49 5.06 -1.48
CA ALA A 639 45.52 3.60 -1.39
C ALA A 639 46.78 3.05 -2.07
N TYR A 640 47.85 2.79 -1.32
CA TYR A 640 49.00 2.06 -1.85
C TYR A 640 48.63 0.61 -2.18
N ARG A 641 47.77 0.02 -1.34
CA ARG A 641 46.93 -1.15 -1.63
C ARG A 641 45.48 -0.80 -1.31
N SER A 642 44.55 -1.59 -1.82
CA SER A 642 43.15 -1.43 -1.43
C SER A 642 43.04 -1.57 0.09
N PHE A 643 42.34 -0.64 0.74
CA PHE A 643 42.12 -0.63 2.19
C PHE A 643 40.64 -0.52 2.52
N SER A 644 40.27 -0.95 3.73
CA SER A 644 38.89 -0.85 4.22
C SER A 644 38.83 -0.77 5.74
N GLY A 645 37.87 0.02 6.23
CA GLY A 645 37.61 0.20 7.66
C GLY A 645 38.62 1.10 8.38
N VAL A 646 39.31 2.00 7.67
CA VAL A 646 40.32 2.90 8.25
C VAL A 646 39.64 4.11 8.91
N LEU A 647 40.06 4.46 10.12
CA LEU A 647 39.67 5.70 10.79
C LEU A 647 40.68 6.79 10.46
N LEU A 648 40.24 7.89 9.85
CA LEU A 648 41.00 9.13 9.79
C LEU A 648 40.58 10.06 10.93
N SER A 649 41.53 10.74 11.55
CA SER A 649 41.28 11.73 12.58
C SER A 649 42.21 12.94 12.43
N ALA A 650 41.72 14.12 12.81
CA ALA A 650 42.49 15.36 12.85
C ALA A 650 42.22 16.09 14.16
N GLN A 651 43.24 16.70 14.75
CA GLN A 651 43.15 17.45 16.01
C GLN A 651 44.10 18.65 15.98
N ALA A 652 43.61 19.83 16.35
CA ALA A 652 44.42 21.03 16.55
C ALA A 652 44.24 21.60 17.95
N GLU A 653 45.35 21.97 18.60
CA GLU A 653 45.38 22.39 20.02
C GLU A 653 45.67 23.86 20.24
#